data_AF-A0A494X4I2-F1
#
_entry.id   AF-A0A494X4I2-F1
#
_cell.length_a   1.000
_cell.length_b   1.000
_cell.length_c   1.000
_cell.angle_alpha   90.00
_cell.angle_beta   90.00
_cell.angle_gamma   90.00
#
_symmetry.space_group_name_H-M   'P 1'
#
loop_
_entity.id
_entity.type
_entity.pdbx_description
1 polymer ?
#
loop_
_entity_poly.entity_id
_entity_poly.type
_entity_poly.pdbx_seq_one_letter_code
_entity_poly.pdbx_strand_id
1 'polypeptide(L)'
;MFNRRNRPRFGRQSLHSAAVCRRVFDKMTRKPRAIPMIEGAVGPLCCMPVLIASMARIASCGSLGGWVHGRSQQVNQGRFRFMATVSILIPARKADYLGRALISAQQQTFGDIEILVGDDTHDAALAPIVSRIGDPRIRYFHHGFGDARRNAEALWSLAHGKYVKWLADDDLLMPTSVEVLVEALRLHPESALAFHARVLVDEDDAVVHTPTQIVNVGERALVDRNLLVAEMVGRMHNFVGEPSNVMINRERASAADLFTYRSLKLDYLGDVAMYLNLAERAPLVVVGGYWSMLRRHSEQASPATNPSYSAGLYEWELFVRGEAAAGSLSGAALAEAANRLRQHYAGFAGELPEIGRLLANIDELTARAPRELFDSERFRADFAHARASVEARVAQHARAGATAQRANQPIQPQAVQAAPGVTAQKVCSVCEQQVDAWLPYPHGVDRSFLDYIEPVGSTLERYLCPKCGCNDRERHLWLYIALSGLLERAPEMRILHIAPEHHIEPRVRRLAPLEYIVGDLYPSAPGHRRINAEQLDFPSGHFDLIICNHVLEHVDSPQAALAEFHRCLKPGGHLIAQTPYSPVLKYTFELTKAPSTQFATRYFGQNDHVRFFGANIADYFHAAGFSGELYPHSTALEGLDEHAWGVNAREPFFLFTKQDAAGGEVPRTVAAATASATSATVAPAGMPAAATATQAARAAGLAGKPIRLVCATRCAQENFLRDTALGRSLAVHRHANPPELLLFDKNSTGLPALYNAAIEQAASSPAILVFVHDDVSICDYFWTDRVREALGQFDVVGLAGNRRRSPLQPAWAFATPDFKWDTAEYLSGSVGHGKGFPSDEVSYFGPAGVECKLLDGLMMIADSERLIESGTRFDEQFDFHFYDMDFCRQAELKGLSMGTWPISVVHESAGAFNTPPWRAAYERYLRKYGH
;
A
#
# COMPACT_ATOMS: atom_id res chain seq x y z
N MET A 1 45.84 3.84 -27.51
CA MET A 1 46.44 5.14 -27.89
C MET A 1 46.69 5.15 -29.41
N PHE A 2 46.63 6.34 -30.03
CA PHE A 2 47.29 6.74 -31.29
C PHE A 2 47.43 5.77 -32.51
N ASN A 3 46.69 6.12 -33.58
CA ASN A 3 47.20 6.59 -34.90
C ASN A 3 47.06 5.68 -36.17
N ARG A 4 46.94 6.35 -37.34
CA ARG A 4 47.07 5.86 -38.76
C ARG A 4 45.85 5.04 -39.26
N ARG A 5 45.42 5.06 -40.54
CA ARG A 5 45.79 5.67 -41.86
C ARG A 5 44.60 5.45 -42.86
N ASN A 6 44.38 6.06 -44.06
CA ASN A 6 45.00 7.16 -44.82
C ASN A 6 44.15 7.70 -46.03
N ARG A 7 43.70 8.97 -46.01
CA ARG A 7 43.54 9.88 -47.20
C ARG A 7 42.47 9.63 -48.33
N PRO A 8 42.22 10.61 -49.25
CA PRO A 8 40.90 10.83 -49.91
C PRO A 8 40.94 11.12 -51.45
N ARG A 9 39.90 11.81 -51.99
CA ARG A 9 39.67 12.39 -53.37
C ARG A 9 38.72 11.56 -54.26
N PHE A 10 37.99 12.08 -55.27
CA PHE A 10 37.64 13.44 -55.73
C PHE A 10 36.28 13.37 -56.51
N GLY A 11 35.58 14.49 -56.76
CA GLY A 11 34.30 14.52 -57.50
C GLY A 11 34.34 15.22 -58.87
N ARG A 12 33.21 15.24 -59.60
CA ARG A 12 32.94 16.06 -60.82
C ARG A 12 31.43 16.26 -61.07
N GLN A 13 31.05 17.09 -62.05
CA GLN A 13 29.72 17.72 -62.15
C GLN A 13 28.97 17.50 -63.48
N SER A 14 27.63 17.49 -63.40
CA SER A 14 26.65 18.15 -64.31
C SER A 14 26.33 17.66 -65.75
N LEU A 15 25.15 18.11 -66.23
CA LEU A 15 24.55 18.05 -67.58
C LEU A 15 23.86 16.69 -67.92
N HIS A 16 22.71 16.63 -68.63
CA HIS A 16 21.97 17.63 -69.44
C HIS A 16 20.43 17.62 -69.17
N SER A 17 19.61 18.32 -69.98
CA SER A 17 18.18 18.60 -69.72
C SER A 17 17.22 18.42 -70.93
N ALA A 18 15.91 18.61 -70.65
CA ALA A 18 14.74 18.74 -71.57
C ALA A 18 14.18 17.44 -72.23
N ALA A 19 12.86 17.24 -72.41
CA ALA A 19 11.67 17.88 -71.78
C ALA A 19 10.55 16.82 -71.51
N VAL A 20 9.30 16.76 -72.00
CA VAL A 20 8.46 17.52 -72.98
C VAL A 20 6.96 17.39 -72.58
N CYS A 21 6.22 18.50 -72.40
CA CYS A 21 4.72 18.60 -72.34
C CYS A 21 3.95 17.86 -71.20
N ARG A 22 2.70 18.20 -70.81
CA ARG A 22 1.87 19.45 -70.87
C ARG A 22 0.60 19.29 -69.97
N ARG A 23 0.29 20.32 -69.14
CA ARG A 23 -1.07 20.89 -68.87
C ARG A 23 -2.18 20.00 -68.22
N VAL A 24 -3.23 20.50 -67.55
CA VAL A 24 -3.59 21.85 -67.04
C VAL A 24 -4.52 21.76 -65.82
N PHE A 25 -4.58 22.84 -65.05
CA PHE A 25 -5.47 23.08 -63.89
C PHE A 25 -6.69 23.91 -64.33
N ASP A 26 -7.95 23.48 -64.13
CA ASP A 26 -9.11 24.42 -64.14
C ASP A 26 -10.46 23.87 -63.59
N LYS A 27 -11.34 24.83 -63.23
CA LYS A 27 -12.82 24.81 -63.09
C LYS A 27 -13.52 24.17 -61.89
N MET A 28 -13.97 25.07 -61.00
CA MET A 28 -15.18 24.92 -60.18
C MET A 28 -16.49 25.13 -60.99
N THR A 29 -17.63 24.96 -60.29
CA THR A 29 -19.00 25.44 -60.57
C THR A 29 -19.95 24.58 -61.43
N ARG A 30 -21.04 24.09 -60.79
CA ARG A 30 -22.46 24.26 -61.19
C ARG A 30 -23.42 23.78 -60.09
N LYS A 31 -24.73 24.00 -60.26
CA LYS A 31 -25.80 23.94 -59.22
C LYS A 31 -26.87 22.82 -59.52
N PRO A 32 -27.95 22.63 -58.73
CA PRO A 32 -28.48 21.28 -58.41
C PRO A 32 -29.77 20.83 -59.12
N ARG A 33 -30.14 19.56 -58.89
CA ARG A 33 -31.45 18.86 -59.04
C ARG A 33 -31.44 17.62 -58.11
N ALA A 34 -32.53 16.90 -57.78
CA ALA A 34 -33.96 17.20 -57.54
C ALA A 34 -34.64 15.92 -56.96
N ILE A 35 -35.78 16.07 -56.27
CA ILE A 35 -36.56 15.06 -55.50
C ILE A 35 -37.18 13.92 -56.34
N PRO A 36 -37.59 12.75 -55.76
CA PRO A 36 -38.85 12.59 -54.98
C PRO A 36 -38.67 11.93 -53.58
N MET A 37 -39.54 12.06 -52.55
CA MET A 37 -41.00 12.31 -52.33
C MET A 37 -41.91 11.07 -52.19
N ILE A 38 -42.13 10.62 -50.94
CA ILE A 38 -43.34 9.97 -50.32
C ILE A 38 -43.21 10.30 -48.80
N GLU A 39 -43.98 11.20 -48.17
CA GLU A 39 -45.36 11.08 -47.60
C GLU A 39 -45.53 9.95 -46.54
N GLY A 40 -46.05 10.15 -45.32
CA GLY A 40 -46.51 11.35 -44.58
C GLY A 40 -46.51 11.05 -43.04
N ALA A 41 -47.24 11.72 -42.13
CA ALA A 41 -48.16 12.87 -42.24
C ALA A 41 -48.45 13.53 -40.84
N VAL A 42 -49.00 14.76 -40.86
CA VAL A 42 -49.70 15.51 -39.76
C VAL A 42 -48.87 16.01 -38.55
N GLY A 43 -49.12 17.28 -38.14
CA GLY A 43 -48.62 17.94 -36.90
C GLY A 43 -49.76 18.19 -35.88
N PRO A 44 -49.94 19.39 -35.26
CA PRO A 44 -49.21 20.67 -35.45
C PRO A 44 -48.97 21.55 -34.17
N LEU A 45 -48.30 22.71 -34.36
CA LEU A 45 -48.38 23.96 -33.53
C LEU A 45 -47.82 23.91 -32.07
N CYS A 46 -47.21 24.93 -31.45
CA CYS A 46 -46.94 26.38 -31.68
C CYS A 46 -45.74 26.80 -30.76
N CYS A 47 -45.09 27.98 -30.69
CA CYS A 47 -45.25 29.32 -31.28
C CYS A 47 -43.87 30.04 -31.54
N MET A 48 -43.74 31.34 -31.23
CA MET A 48 -42.63 32.30 -31.51
C MET A 48 -42.89 33.61 -30.69
N PRO A 49 -42.19 34.78 -30.83
CA PRO A 49 -40.83 35.18 -31.30
C PRO A 49 -40.14 36.26 -30.38
N VAL A 50 -39.39 37.23 -30.97
CA VAL A 50 -38.89 38.56 -30.46
C VAL A 50 -37.42 38.61 -29.94
N LEU A 51 -36.57 39.64 -30.19
CA LEU A 51 -36.14 40.40 -31.41
C LEU A 51 -35.08 41.50 -31.03
N ILE A 52 -34.10 41.76 -31.93
CA ILE A 52 -33.48 43.08 -32.27
C ILE A 52 -32.47 43.83 -31.33
N ALA A 53 -31.37 44.30 -31.97
CA ALA A 53 -30.51 45.49 -31.69
C ALA A 53 -29.66 45.58 -30.37
N SER A 54 -28.63 46.43 -30.25
CA SER A 54 -27.64 47.06 -31.18
C SER A 54 -26.59 47.84 -30.37
N MET A 55 -25.37 48.06 -30.91
CA MET A 55 -24.65 49.37 -31.00
C MET A 55 -23.17 49.17 -31.37
N ALA A 56 -22.50 50.22 -31.87
CA ALA A 56 -21.10 50.19 -32.30
C ALA A 56 -20.44 51.59 -32.37
N ARG A 57 -19.10 51.60 -32.41
CA ARG A 57 -18.14 52.70 -32.76
C ARG A 57 -17.77 53.73 -31.68
N ILE A 58 -16.45 53.95 -31.57
CA ILE A 58 -15.64 55.20 -31.57
C ILE A 58 -14.26 54.79 -30.95
N ALA A 59 -13.13 54.71 -31.68
CA ALA A 59 -12.27 55.77 -32.25
C ALA A 59 -11.61 56.68 -31.18
N SER A 60 -10.35 57.13 -31.24
CA SER A 60 -9.15 56.77 -32.05
C SER A 60 -7.93 57.59 -31.57
N CYS A 61 -6.69 57.20 -31.92
CA CYS A 61 -5.42 57.94 -31.67
C CYS A 61 -4.91 57.92 -30.19
N GLY A 62 -3.60 57.91 -29.88
CA GLY A 62 -2.41 57.59 -30.70
C GLY A 62 -1.09 58.23 -30.20
N SER A 63 -0.03 57.44 -30.02
CA SER A 63 1.37 57.88 -29.85
C SER A 63 2.35 56.71 -30.07
N LEU A 64 3.67 56.97 -30.08
CA LEU A 64 4.71 56.11 -30.70
C LEU A 64 5.74 55.51 -29.73
N GLY A 65 6.28 54.34 -30.11
CA GLY A 65 7.53 53.75 -29.61
C GLY A 65 7.35 52.51 -28.70
N GLY A 66 7.94 51.35 -28.98
CA GLY A 66 8.68 50.89 -30.16
C GLY A 66 9.33 49.51 -29.94
N TRP A 67 9.65 48.76 -31.02
CA TRP A 67 10.67 47.68 -31.16
C TRP A 67 10.89 46.67 -29.98
N VAL A 68 10.89 45.33 -30.12
CA VAL A 68 11.06 44.41 -31.27
C VAL A 68 10.36 43.06 -30.94
N HIS A 69 9.76 42.37 -31.93
CA HIS A 69 9.93 40.94 -32.29
C HIS A 69 8.76 40.38 -33.12
N GLY A 70 9.08 39.46 -34.03
CA GLY A 70 8.16 39.01 -35.09
C GLY A 70 7.21 37.89 -34.66
N ARG A 71 5.98 37.93 -35.17
CA ARG A 71 5.04 36.80 -35.11
C ARG A 71 5.28 35.88 -36.31
N SER A 72 5.61 34.61 -36.06
CA SER A 72 5.23 33.54 -36.99
C SER A 72 3.76 33.18 -36.74
N GLN A 73 3.01 32.87 -37.81
CA GLN A 73 1.62 32.44 -37.70
C GLN A 73 1.57 30.94 -37.42
N GLN A 74 0.89 30.51 -36.36
CA GLN A 74 0.37 29.14 -36.29
C GLN A 74 -1.05 29.10 -36.83
N VAL A 75 -1.33 28.09 -37.66
CA VAL A 75 -2.61 27.90 -38.34
C VAL A 75 -3.62 27.34 -37.35
N ASN A 76 -4.74 28.05 -37.16
CA ASN A 76 -5.78 27.67 -36.22
C ASN A 76 -6.65 26.53 -36.80
N GLN A 77 -6.28 25.28 -36.53
CA GLN A 77 -7.15 24.13 -36.76
C GLN A 77 -8.00 23.86 -35.51
N GLY A 78 -9.33 24.01 -35.66
CA GLY A 78 -10.28 23.81 -34.57
C GLY A 78 -10.38 22.35 -34.13
N ARG A 79 -9.60 21.96 -33.11
CA ARG A 79 -9.92 20.78 -32.30
C ARG A 79 -11.06 21.12 -31.35
N PHE A 80 -12.13 20.34 -31.38
CA PHE A 80 -13.03 20.24 -30.22
C PHE A 80 -12.18 19.72 -29.05
N ARG A 81 -12.02 20.54 -27.99
CA ARG A 81 -11.52 20.05 -26.71
C ARG A 81 -12.62 19.18 -26.10
N PHE A 82 -12.45 17.86 -26.16
CA PHE A 82 -13.04 17.00 -25.16
C PHE A 82 -12.50 17.46 -23.79
N MET A 83 -13.41 17.79 -22.88
CA MET A 83 -13.08 18.16 -21.51
C MET A 83 -13.25 16.90 -20.67
N ALA A 84 -12.17 16.42 -20.06
CA ALA A 84 -12.18 15.19 -19.28
C ALA A 84 -13.20 15.26 -18.13
N THR A 85 -13.86 14.15 -17.80
CA THR A 85 -14.78 14.08 -16.66
C THR A 85 -14.07 14.35 -15.33
N VAL A 86 -12.81 13.89 -15.19
CA VAL A 86 -12.03 14.01 -13.95
C VAL A 86 -10.72 14.77 -14.18
N SER A 87 -10.37 15.69 -13.28
CA SER A 87 -9.00 16.21 -13.15
C SER A 87 -8.33 15.58 -11.93
N ILE A 88 -7.24 14.82 -12.13
CA ILE A 88 -6.37 14.36 -11.04
C ILE A 88 -5.33 15.45 -10.80
N LEU A 89 -5.20 15.95 -9.57
CA LEU A 89 -4.33 17.06 -9.19
C LEU A 89 -3.22 16.58 -8.25
N ILE A 90 -1.97 16.75 -8.68
CA ILE A 90 -0.76 16.31 -7.97
C ILE A 90 0.08 17.56 -7.62
N PRO A 91 -0.08 18.13 -6.41
CA PRO A 91 0.78 19.19 -5.90
C PRO A 91 2.12 18.59 -5.43
N ALA A 92 3.11 18.56 -6.31
CA ALA A 92 4.38 17.87 -6.11
C ALA A 92 5.52 18.79 -5.63
N ARG A 93 6.43 18.23 -4.84
CA ARG A 93 7.65 18.87 -4.32
C ARG A 93 8.79 17.88 -4.04
N LYS A 94 8.50 16.58 -3.82
CA LYS A 94 9.46 15.50 -3.64
C LYS A 94 9.69 14.74 -4.96
N ALA A 95 10.83 14.06 -5.08
CA ALA A 95 11.21 13.37 -6.31
C ALA A 95 10.92 11.85 -6.28
N ASP A 96 11.06 11.26 -5.09
CA ASP A 96 11.46 9.87 -4.91
C ASP A 96 10.31 8.88 -5.17
N TYR A 97 9.09 9.33 -4.88
CA TYR A 97 7.85 8.58 -5.05
C TYR A 97 6.97 9.10 -6.19
N LEU A 98 7.22 10.32 -6.69
CA LEU A 98 6.39 10.99 -7.70
C LEU A 98 6.22 10.14 -8.97
N GLY A 99 7.26 9.38 -9.35
CA GLY A 99 7.18 8.43 -10.47
C GLY A 99 6.12 7.35 -10.25
N ARG A 100 6.03 6.78 -9.03
CA ARG A 100 5.03 5.77 -8.66
C ARG A 100 3.62 6.40 -8.62
N ALA A 101 3.48 7.58 -8.00
CA ALA A 101 2.22 8.33 -7.94
C ALA A 101 1.65 8.61 -9.34
N LEU A 102 2.48 9.10 -10.27
CA LEU A 102 2.08 9.38 -11.66
C LEU A 102 1.65 8.11 -12.43
N ILE A 103 2.33 6.98 -12.22
CA ILE A 103 1.94 5.70 -12.82
C ILE A 103 0.57 5.26 -12.28
N SER A 104 0.33 5.39 -10.96
CA SER A 104 -0.96 5.03 -10.35
C SER A 104 -2.13 5.89 -10.88
N ALA A 105 -1.88 7.17 -11.17
CA ALA A 105 -2.85 8.07 -11.81
C ALA A 105 -3.05 7.79 -13.31
N GLN A 106 -1.99 7.40 -14.03
CA GLN A 106 -2.05 7.02 -15.44
C GLN A 106 -2.88 5.75 -15.67
N GLN A 107 -2.71 4.73 -14.81
CA GLN A 107 -3.25 3.38 -14.96
C GLN A 107 -4.66 3.19 -14.35
N GLN A 108 -5.43 4.28 -14.24
CA GLN A 108 -6.83 4.22 -13.78
C GLN A 108 -7.75 3.61 -14.85
N THR A 109 -8.63 2.68 -14.45
CA THR A 109 -9.63 2.05 -15.33
C THR A 109 -10.59 3.07 -15.95
N PHE A 110 -10.93 4.10 -15.19
CA PHE A 110 -11.66 5.26 -15.69
C PHE A 110 -10.73 6.15 -16.53
N GLY A 111 -10.69 5.94 -17.85
CA GLY A 111 -9.72 6.59 -18.74
C GLY A 111 -9.96 8.07 -19.07
N ASP A 112 -11.15 8.62 -18.82
CA ASP A 112 -11.54 10.01 -19.18
C ASP A 112 -11.05 11.04 -18.15
N ILE A 113 -9.72 11.16 -18.07
CA ILE A 113 -8.99 11.97 -17.09
C ILE A 113 -8.02 12.97 -17.75
N GLU A 114 -7.81 14.11 -17.08
CA GLU A 114 -6.57 14.89 -17.20
C GLU A 114 -5.78 14.81 -15.89
N ILE A 115 -4.45 14.82 -15.96
CA ILE A 115 -3.56 14.76 -14.78
C ILE A 115 -2.75 16.05 -14.74
N LEU A 116 -2.90 16.86 -13.70
CA LEU A 116 -2.22 18.15 -13.56
C LEU A 116 -1.15 18.05 -12.47
N VAL A 117 0.11 18.23 -12.84
CA VAL A 117 1.25 18.18 -11.92
C VAL A 117 1.76 19.59 -11.69
N GLY A 118 1.70 20.06 -10.45
CA GLY A 118 2.22 21.36 -10.04
C GLY A 118 3.52 21.18 -9.27
N ASP A 119 4.64 21.59 -9.85
CA ASP A 119 5.98 21.44 -9.28
C ASP A 119 6.34 22.68 -8.47
N ASP A 120 6.45 22.49 -7.14
CA ASP A 120 6.79 23.52 -6.16
C ASP A 120 8.28 23.57 -5.80
N THR A 121 9.14 22.81 -6.50
CA THR A 121 10.61 22.96 -6.40
C THR A 121 11.05 24.30 -6.96
N HIS A 122 12.19 24.85 -6.52
CA HIS A 122 12.62 26.18 -6.94
C HIS A 122 13.20 26.24 -8.37
N ASP A 123 13.55 25.08 -8.95
CA ASP A 123 14.36 24.91 -10.16
C ASP A 123 13.77 23.90 -11.18
N ALA A 124 12.50 23.51 -11.01
CA ALA A 124 11.79 22.56 -11.87
C ALA A 124 12.41 21.14 -11.87
N ALA A 125 12.97 20.72 -10.72
CA ALA A 125 13.69 19.45 -10.58
C ALA A 125 12.81 18.21 -10.87
N LEU A 126 11.49 18.33 -10.83
CA LEU A 126 10.56 17.22 -11.08
C LEU A 126 10.23 17.06 -12.57
N ALA A 127 10.47 18.08 -13.40
CA ALA A 127 10.19 18.04 -14.84
C ALA A 127 10.76 16.80 -15.57
N PRO A 128 12.00 16.32 -15.30
CA PRO A 128 12.52 15.10 -15.93
C PRO A 128 11.75 13.84 -15.56
N ILE A 129 11.22 13.76 -14.33
CA ILE A 129 10.42 12.63 -13.85
C ILE A 129 9.08 12.61 -14.59
N VAL A 130 8.37 13.74 -14.60
CA VAL A 130 7.05 13.86 -15.27
C VAL A 130 7.18 13.62 -16.78
N SER A 131 8.24 14.14 -17.41
CA SER A 131 8.47 13.95 -18.85
C SER A 131 8.68 12.48 -19.27
N ARG A 132 9.15 11.62 -18.36
CA ARG A 132 9.43 10.20 -18.63
C ARG A 132 8.17 9.35 -18.77
N ILE A 133 7.05 9.77 -18.18
CA ILE A 133 5.77 9.02 -18.20
C ILE A 133 5.12 9.08 -19.60
N GLY A 134 5.42 10.11 -20.41
CA GLY A 134 5.04 10.20 -21.81
C GLY A 134 3.54 10.37 -22.12
N ASP A 135 2.67 10.43 -21.10
CA ASP A 135 1.22 10.43 -21.29
C ASP A 135 0.69 11.80 -21.77
N PRO A 136 -0.08 11.87 -22.88
CA PRO A 136 -0.65 13.12 -23.38
C PRO A 136 -1.75 13.71 -22.49
N ARG A 137 -2.24 12.98 -21.47
CA ARG A 137 -3.19 13.46 -20.45
C ARG A 137 -2.49 14.22 -19.32
N ILE A 138 -1.17 14.07 -19.17
CA ILE A 138 -0.38 14.76 -18.14
C ILE A 138 -0.03 16.18 -18.60
N ARG A 139 -0.33 17.17 -17.76
CA ARG A 139 -0.02 18.60 -17.93
C ARG A 139 0.88 19.03 -16.76
N TYR A 140 2.13 19.33 -17.05
CA TYR A 140 3.12 19.81 -16.08
C TYR A 140 3.13 21.34 -15.97
N PHE A 141 3.23 21.86 -14.75
CA PHE A 141 3.36 23.28 -14.43
C PHE A 141 4.46 23.47 -13.40
N HIS A 142 5.51 24.22 -13.73
CA HIS A 142 6.45 24.72 -12.72
C HIS A 142 5.85 25.96 -12.05
N HIS A 143 5.69 25.89 -10.72
CA HIS A 143 5.13 26.97 -9.90
C HIS A 143 6.20 27.59 -8.99
N GLY A 144 7.03 26.76 -8.33
CA GLY A 144 8.11 27.21 -7.46
C GLY A 144 7.71 28.23 -6.39
N PHE A 145 6.51 28.09 -5.80
CA PHE A 145 6.00 29.03 -4.80
C PHE A 145 6.60 28.81 -3.42
N GLY A 146 7.03 27.58 -3.13
CA GLY A 146 7.43 27.13 -1.80
C GLY A 146 6.24 26.90 -0.84
N ASP A 147 5.01 26.96 -1.34
CA ASP A 147 3.74 26.95 -0.59
C ASP A 147 2.77 25.94 -1.24
N ALA A 148 2.56 24.81 -0.55
CA ALA A 148 1.72 23.71 -1.05
C ALA A 148 0.25 24.09 -1.24
N ARG A 149 -0.30 24.99 -0.41
CA ARG A 149 -1.67 25.50 -0.57
C ARG A 149 -1.77 26.37 -1.81
N ARG A 150 -0.79 27.24 -2.10
CA ARG A 150 -0.75 27.99 -3.36
C ARG A 150 -0.58 27.10 -4.58
N ASN A 151 0.17 26.02 -4.47
CA ASN A 151 0.30 25.01 -5.52
C ASN A 151 -1.06 24.35 -5.82
N ALA A 152 -1.78 23.92 -4.77
CA ALA A 152 -3.14 23.38 -4.87
C ALA A 152 -4.17 24.40 -5.42
N GLU A 153 -4.13 25.66 -4.97
CA GLU A 153 -4.97 26.76 -5.47
C GLU A 153 -4.76 27.01 -6.98
N ALA A 154 -3.51 26.94 -7.45
CA ALA A 154 -3.19 27.04 -8.88
C ALA A 154 -3.68 25.83 -9.68
N LEU A 155 -3.46 24.60 -9.19
CA LEU A 155 -3.93 23.37 -9.84
C LEU A 155 -5.46 23.31 -9.94
N TRP A 156 -6.18 23.67 -8.87
CA TRP A 156 -7.64 23.79 -8.88
C TRP A 156 -8.14 24.79 -9.93
N SER A 157 -7.40 25.89 -10.12
CA SER A 157 -7.71 26.92 -11.14
C SER A 157 -7.43 26.45 -12.57
N LEU A 158 -6.53 25.48 -12.76
CA LEU A 158 -6.13 24.90 -14.06
C LEU A 158 -6.93 23.66 -14.47
N ALA A 159 -7.75 23.13 -13.54
CA ALA A 159 -8.61 21.97 -13.70
C ALA A 159 -9.89 22.28 -14.51
N HIS A 160 -10.26 21.34 -15.38
CA HIS A 160 -11.45 21.42 -16.23
C HIS A 160 -12.54 20.40 -15.86
N GLY A 161 -12.20 19.35 -15.12
CA GLY A 161 -13.09 18.23 -14.83
C GLY A 161 -14.28 18.58 -13.97
N LYS A 162 -15.41 17.89 -14.21
CA LYS A 162 -16.59 17.94 -13.33
C LYS A 162 -16.24 17.43 -11.93
N TYR A 163 -15.41 16.38 -11.88
CA TYR A 163 -14.88 15.83 -10.64
C TYR A 163 -13.38 16.12 -10.51
N VAL A 164 -12.92 16.32 -9.28
CA VAL A 164 -11.52 16.57 -8.96
C VAL A 164 -11.03 15.53 -7.96
N LYS A 165 -9.96 14.82 -8.30
CA LYS A 165 -9.27 13.84 -7.45
C LYS A 165 -7.94 14.45 -7.01
N TRP A 166 -7.68 14.49 -5.72
CA TRP A 166 -6.34 14.80 -5.22
C TRP A 166 -5.49 13.51 -5.16
N LEU A 167 -4.18 13.68 -5.26
CA LEU A 167 -3.19 12.63 -5.06
C LEU A 167 -1.89 13.31 -4.60
N ALA A 168 -1.35 12.93 -3.43
CA ALA A 168 -0.04 13.39 -2.99
C ALA A 168 1.08 12.83 -3.89
N ASP A 169 2.26 13.44 -3.87
CA ASP A 169 3.40 12.97 -4.67
C ASP A 169 4.13 11.76 -4.07
N ASP A 170 3.77 11.36 -2.83
CA ASP A 170 4.20 10.10 -2.20
C ASP A 170 3.15 8.98 -2.16
N ASP A 171 1.87 9.27 -2.41
CA ASP A 171 0.76 8.29 -2.34
C ASP A 171 0.51 7.53 -3.66
N LEU A 172 -0.33 6.48 -3.58
CA LEU A 172 -0.76 5.70 -4.74
C LEU A 172 -2.29 5.51 -4.80
N LEU A 173 -2.84 5.46 -6.02
CA LEU A 173 -4.22 5.05 -6.29
C LEU A 173 -4.29 3.58 -6.72
N MET A 174 -5.27 2.82 -6.21
CA MET A 174 -5.60 1.52 -6.79
C MET A 174 -6.21 1.71 -8.19
N PRO A 175 -6.10 0.74 -9.12
CA PRO A 175 -6.52 0.92 -10.53
C PRO A 175 -7.97 1.40 -10.72
N THR A 176 -8.87 1.05 -9.81
CA THR A 176 -10.31 1.41 -9.85
C THR A 176 -10.68 2.61 -8.97
N SER A 177 -9.72 3.30 -8.32
CA SER A 177 -9.99 4.41 -7.37
C SER A 177 -10.88 5.50 -7.96
N VAL A 178 -10.54 5.96 -9.17
CA VAL A 178 -11.30 7.00 -9.87
C VAL A 178 -12.67 6.46 -10.30
N GLU A 179 -12.76 5.20 -10.72
CA GLU A 179 -14.00 4.59 -11.19
C GLU A 179 -15.05 4.46 -10.07
N VAL A 180 -14.68 3.89 -8.92
CA VAL A 180 -15.63 3.66 -7.81
C VAL A 180 -16.14 4.96 -7.19
N LEU A 181 -15.33 6.02 -7.22
CA LEU A 181 -15.70 7.37 -6.77
C LEU A 181 -16.55 8.12 -7.79
N VAL A 182 -16.25 8.01 -9.09
CA VAL A 182 -17.11 8.55 -10.17
C VAL A 182 -18.47 7.86 -10.17
N GLU A 183 -18.54 6.54 -9.95
CA GLU A 183 -19.80 5.83 -9.83
C GLU A 183 -20.61 6.31 -8.62
N ALA A 184 -19.97 6.46 -7.45
CA ALA A 184 -20.62 6.99 -6.26
C ALA A 184 -21.18 8.41 -6.45
N LEU A 185 -20.45 9.32 -7.11
CA LEU A 185 -20.91 10.67 -7.44
C LEU A 185 -21.91 10.74 -8.62
N ARG A 186 -22.11 9.64 -9.35
CA ARG A 186 -23.17 9.49 -10.36
C ARG A 186 -24.46 8.92 -9.76
N LEU A 187 -24.34 8.00 -8.80
CA LEU A 187 -25.47 7.46 -8.03
C LEU A 187 -26.00 8.45 -7.00
N HIS A 188 -25.11 9.26 -6.41
CA HIS A 188 -25.43 10.33 -5.46
C HIS A 188 -25.07 11.72 -6.02
N PRO A 189 -25.79 12.22 -7.04
CA PRO A 189 -25.53 13.54 -7.63
C PRO A 189 -25.85 14.70 -6.65
N GLU A 190 -26.53 14.42 -5.54
CA GLU A 190 -26.69 15.30 -4.38
C GLU A 190 -25.37 15.57 -3.65
N SER A 191 -24.40 14.65 -3.69
CA SER A 191 -23.20 14.70 -2.84
C SER A 191 -22.12 15.66 -3.37
N ALA A 192 -21.48 16.38 -2.44
CA ALA A 192 -20.37 17.29 -2.73
C ALA A 192 -19.02 16.57 -2.91
N LEU A 193 -18.87 15.40 -2.30
CA LEU A 193 -17.62 14.64 -2.27
C LEU A 193 -17.92 13.15 -2.07
N ALA A 194 -17.11 12.29 -2.71
CA ALA A 194 -17.06 10.86 -2.44
C ALA A 194 -15.69 10.49 -1.84
N PHE A 195 -15.63 9.46 -1.01
CA PHE A 195 -14.37 8.97 -0.44
C PHE A 195 -14.41 7.46 -0.16
N HIS A 196 -13.22 6.87 0.03
CA HIS A 196 -13.03 5.47 0.41
C HIS A 196 -11.94 5.34 1.48
N ALA A 197 -11.76 4.14 2.03
CA ALA A 197 -10.61 3.86 2.88
C ALA A 197 -9.31 3.70 2.05
N ARG A 198 -8.18 3.67 2.75
CA ARG A 198 -6.84 3.39 2.21
C ARG A 198 -6.09 2.42 3.10
N VAL A 199 -5.15 1.67 2.53
CA VAL A 199 -4.09 1.03 3.31
C VAL A 199 -2.98 2.04 3.58
N LEU A 200 -2.19 1.82 4.62
CA LEU A 200 -0.96 2.57 4.90
C LEU A 200 0.22 1.71 4.47
N VAL A 201 1.13 2.29 3.69
CA VAL A 201 2.36 1.65 3.22
C VAL A 201 3.61 2.35 3.72
N ASP A 202 4.74 1.65 3.75
CA ASP A 202 6.07 2.21 4.01
C ASP A 202 6.74 2.77 2.73
N GLU A 203 8.04 3.04 2.82
CA GLU A 203 8.87 3.52 1.71
C GLU A 203 9.02 2.51 0.55
N ASP A 204 8.74 1.22 0.76
CA ASP A 204 8.82 0.17 -0.27
C ASP A 204 7.46 -0.32 -0.82
N ASP A 205 6.37 0.40 -0.51
CA ASP A 205 4.97 0.05 -0.83
C ASP A 205 4.39 -1.14 -0.01
N ALA A 206 5.08 -1.63 1.03
CA ALA A 206 4.57 -2.72 1.85
C ALA A 206 3.54 -2.23 2.89
N VAL A 207 2.44 -2.96 3.08
CA VAL A 207 1.30 -2.53 3.91
C VAL A 207 1.61 -2.68 5.40
N VAL A 208 1.98 -1.56 6.04
CA VAL A 208 2.26 -1.47 7.48
C VAL A 208 0.99 -1.39 8.34
N HIS A 209 -0.12 -0.86 7.82
CA HIS A 209 -1.37 -0.78 8.57
C HIS A 209 -2.61 -0.72 7.67
N THR A 210 -3.71 -1.29 8.16
CA THR A 210 -5.01 -1.34 7.48
C THR A 210 -6.09 -0.80 8.43
N PRO A 211 -6.52 0.47 8.26
CA PRO A 211 -7.57 1.09 9.08
C PRO A 211 -8.91 0.37 8.93
N THR A 212 -9.77 0.40 9.95
CA THR A 212 -11.11 -0.22 9.88
C THR A 212 -11.97 0.39 8.77
N GLN A 213 -12.65 -0.46 7.98
CA GLN A 213 -13.61 0.01 6.97
C GLN A 213 -14.85 0.63 7.62
N ILE A 214 -15.38 1.69 7.00
CA ILE A 214 -16.58 2.40 7.46
C ILE A 214 -17.86 1.70 6.97
N VAL A 215 -17.81 1.14 5.75
CA VAL A 215 -18.84 0.29 5.12
C VAL A 215 -18.13 -0.84 4.36
N ASN A 216 -18.80 -1.97 4.14
CA ASN A 216 -18.19 -3.16 3.53
C ASN A 216 -17.92 -2.96 2.03
N VAL A 217 -17.00 -3.74 1.46
CA VAL A 217 -16.66 -3.69 0.03
C VAL A 217 -17.92 -3.83 -0.84
N GLY A 218 -18.16 -2.85 -1.72
CA GLY A 218 -19.35 -2.77 -2.58
C GLY A 218 -20.53 -2.00 -1.98
N GLU A 219 -20.54 -1.74 -0.67
CA GLU A 219 -21.52 -0.86 -0.02
C GLU A 219 -21.19 0.62 -0.22
N ARG A 220 -22.23 1.45 -0.13
CA ARG A 220 -22.16 2.91 -0.18
C ARG A 220 -23.13 3.50 0.84
N ALA A 221 -22.73 4.59 1.50
CA ALA A 221 -23.59 5.30 2.45
C ALA A 221 -23.40 6.81 2.36
N LEU A 222 -24.46 7.58 2.62
CA LEU A 222 -24.37 9.02 2.78
C LEU A 222 -23.88 9.37 4.19
N VAL A 223 -22.94 10.30 4.26
CA VAL A 223 -22.46 10.92 5.50
C VAL A 223 -22.96 12.36 5.51
N ASP A 224 -23.92 12.65 6.39
CA ASP A 224 -24.43 14.02 6.58
C ASP A 224 -23.51 14.85 7.50
N ARG A 225 -23.79 16.16 7.61
CA ARG A 225 -23.02 17.06 8.49
C ARG A 225 -23.04 16.64 9.95
N ASN A 226 -24.18 16.18 10.47
CA ASN A 226 -24.34 15.92 11.90
C ASN A 226 -23.49 14.71 12.30
N LEU A 227 -23.50 13.65 11.49
CA LEU A 227 -22.61 12.50 11.65
C LEU A 227 -21.14 12.91 11.51
N LEU A 228 -20.80 13.71 10.50
CA LEU A 228 -19.44 14.20 10.29
C LEU A 228 -18.95 15.03 11.49
N VAL A 229 -19.72 15.99 11.99
CA VAL A 229 -19.35 16.83 13.13
C VAL A 229 -19.24 16.01 14.42
N ALA A 230 -20.18 15.08 14.68
CA ALA A 230 -20.13 14.24 15.88
C ALA A 230 -18.90 13.32 15.89
N GLU A 231 -18.62 12.63 14.80
CA GLU A 231 -17.57 11.61 14.74
C GLU A 231 -16.18 12.19 14.41
N MET A 232 -16.10 13.27 13.62
CA MET A 232 -14.82 13.91 13.26
C MET A 232 -14.43 14.97 14.27
N VAL A 233 -15.29 15.96 14.55
CA VAL A 233 -14.96 17.08 15.44
C VAL A 233 -15.15 16.70 16.91
N GLY A 234 -16.27 16.04 17.26
CA GLY A 234 -16.57 15.61 18.62
C GLY A 234 -15.58 14.60 19.20
N ARG A 235 -14.99 13.73 18.36
CA ARG A 235 -13.96 12.77 18.75
C ARG A 235 -12.52 13.16 18.39
N MET A 236 -12.33 14.25 17.63
CA MET A 236 -11.06 14.70 17.03
C MET A 236 -10.37 13.64 16.17
N HIS A 237 -11.12 13.04 15.24
CA HIS A 237 -10.69 11.89 14.45
C HIS A 237 -11.04 12.03 12.96
N ASN A 238 -10.04 12.30 12.12
CA ASN A 238 -10.23 12.33 10.66
C ASN A 238 -10.39 10.92 10.07
N PHE A 239 -11.61 10.37 10.14
CA PHE A 239 -11.97 9.06 9.58
C PHE A 239 -12.05 9.04 8.05
N VAL A 240 -12.17 10.21 7.38
CA VAL A 240 -12.12 10.34 5.91
C VAL A 240 -10.67 10.19 5.40
N GLY A 241 -9.69 10.60 6.22
CA GLY A 241 -8.27 10.59 5.90
C GLY A 241 -7.84 11.75 5.02
N GLU A 242 -6.65 11.64 4.43
CA GLU A 242 -6.04 12.62 3.55
C GLU A 242 -6.73 12.75 2.17
N PRO A 243 -6.49 13.86 1.44
CA PRO A 243 -7.14 14.12 0.15
C PRO A 243 -6.94 13.04 -0.93
N SER A 244 -5.88 12.23 -0.87
CA SER A 244 -5.65 11.08 -1.77
C SER A 244 -6.79 10.04 -1.76
N ASN A 245 -7.69 10.09 -0.77
CA ASN A 245 -8.85 9.19 -0.64
C ASN A 245 -10.13 9.74 -1.28
N VAL A 246 -10.19 11.03 -1.59
CA VAL A 246 -11.45 11.71 -1.88
C VAL A 246 -11.57 12.15 -3.34
N MET A 247 -12.79 12.38 -3.79
CA MET A 247 -13.10 13.01 -5.07
C MET A 247 -14.21 14.04 -4.88
N ILE A 248 -13.97 15.25 -5.37
CA ILE A 248 -14.81 16.43 -5.14
C ILE A 248 -15.67 16.69 -6.37
N ASN A 249 -16.95 16.98 -6.17
CA ASN A 249 -17.85 17.46 -7.19
C ASN A 249 -17.68 18.98 -7.35
N ARG A 250 -16.99 19.42 -8.43
CA ARG A 250 -16.63 20.83 -8.69
C ARG A 250 -17.86 21.74 -8.86
N GLU A 251 -19.02 21.19 -9.20
CA GLU A 251 -20.28 21.95 -9.27
C GLU A 251 -20.85 22.29 -7.88
N ARG A 252 -20.37 21.64 -6.82
CA ARG A 252 -20.78 21.85 -5.42
C ARG A 252 -19.67 22.44 -4.54
N ALA A 253 -18.51 22.76 -5.12
CA ALA A 253 -17.30 23.19 -4.41
C ALA A 253 -16.66 24.42 -5.05
N SER A 254 -16.25 25.39 -4.22
CA SER A 254 -15.42 26.53 -4.62
C SER A 254 -14.06 26.47 -3.93
N ALA A 255 -13.06 27.21 -4.44
CA ALA A 255 -11.73 27.23 -3.83
C ALA A 255 -11.73 27.70 -2.36
N ALA A 256 -12.69 28.54 -1.96
CA ALA A 256 -12.83 28.97 -0.57
C ALA A 256 -13.21 27.80 0.36
N ASP A 257 -14.02 26.86 -0.14
CA ASP A 257 -14.44 25.67 0.60
C ASP A 257 -13.28 24.67 0.83
N LEU A 258 -12.21 24.73 0.04
CA LEU A 258 -11.10 23.77 0.10
C LEU A 258 -9.92 24.21 0.99
N PHE A 259 -9.77 25.53 1.20
CA PHE A 259 -8.53 26.11 1.75
C PHE A 259 -8.75 27.08 2.94
N THR A 260 -9.97 27.14 3.49
CA THR A 260 -10.32 27.95 4.67
C THR A 260 -11.30 27.22 5.59
N TYR A 261 -11.48 27.68 6.83
CA TYR A 261 -12.61 27.33 7.68
C TYR A 261 -13.20 28.62 8.27
N ARG A 262 -14.50 28.88 8.05
CA ARG A 262 -15.18 30.12 8.49
C ARG A 262 -14.40 31.41 8.11
N SER A 263 -13.82 31.43 6.90
CA SER A 263 -12.93 32.48 6.35
C SER A 263 -11.51 32.57 6.94
N LEU A 264 -11.16 31.76 7.94
CA LEU A 264 -9.79 31.65 8.45
C LEU A 264 -8.99 30.69 7.57
N LYS A 265 -7.71 31.00 7.31
CA LYS A 265 -6.79 30.04 6.70
C LYS A 265 -6.27 29.09 7.77
N LEU A 266 -6.12 27.82 7.41
CA LEU A 266 -5.51 26.82 8.27
C LEU A 266 -4.07 26.52 7.84
N ASP A 267 -3.27 26.14 8.82
CA ASP A 267 -1.85 25.87 8.71
C ASP A 267 -1.53 24.37 8.85
N TYR A 268 -2.52 23.53 9.22
CA TYR A 268 -2.37 22.07 9.32
C TYR A 268 -3.59 21.26 8.82
N LEU A 269 -4.77 21.40 9.43
CA LEU A 269 -5.97 20.56 9.22
C LEU A 269 -6.86 21.03 8.06
N GLY A 270 -6.25 21.40 6.93
CA GLY A 270 -6.97 21.91 5.75
C GLY A 270 -7.93 20.89 5.11
N ASP A 271 -7.64 19.60 5.24
CA ASP A 271 -8.49 18.50 4.76
C ASP A 271 -9.77 18.35 5.59
N VAL A 272 -9.67 18.38 6.92
CA VAL A 272 -10.83 18.40 7.84
C VAL A 272 -11.73 19.61 7.55
N ALA A 273 -11.15 20.79 7.36
CA ALA A 273 -11.90 21.99 6.97
C ALA A 273 -12.63 21.81 5.63
N MET A 274 -11.97 21.23 4.63
CA MET A 274 -12.56 20.92 3.33
C MET A 274 -13.77 19.99 3.46
N TYR A 275 -13.67 18.93 4.27
CA TYR A 275 -14.80 18.02 4.51
C TYR A 275 -15.96 18.72 5.22
N LEU A 276 -15.67 19.54 6.23
CA LEU A 276 -16.68 20.32 6.94
C LEU A 276 -17.38 21.35 6.03
N ASN A 277 -16.66 22.14 5.24
CA ASN A 277 -17.28 23.15 4.37
C ASN A 277 -18.15 22.51 3.28
N LEU A 278 -17.69 21.41 2.66
CA LEU A 278 -18.46 20.70 1.64
C LEU A 278 -19.73 20.08 2.26
N ALA A 279 -19.65 19.57 3.50
CA ALA A 279 -20.79 19.10 4.26
C ALA A 279 -21.80 20.19 4.69
N GLU A 280 -21.48 21.49 4.62
CA GLU A 280 -22.48 22.56 4.77
C GLU A 280 -23.38 22.69 3.53
N ARG A 281 -22.91 22.23 2.35
CA ARG A 281 -23.59 22.41 1.06
C ARG A 281 -24.38 21.19 0.61
N ALA A 282 -23.90 20.00 0.94
CA ALA A 282 -24.44 18.71 0.51
C ALA A 282 -23.81 17.57 1.31
N PRO A 283 -24.43 16.37 1.36
CA PRO A 283 -23.81 15.21 2.00
C PRO A 283 -22.51 14.80 1.31
N LEU A 284 -21.73 13.98 2.00
CA LEU A 284 -20.63 13.22 1.42
C LEU A 284 -21.12 11.77 1.15
N VAL A 285 -20.46 11.02 0.28
CA VAL A 285 -20.73 9.58 0.10
C VAL A 285 -19.47 8.75 0.37
N VAL A 286 -19.57 7.77 1.27
CA VAL A 286 -18.50 6.78 1.51
C VAL A 286 -18.70 5.55 0.62
N VAL A 287 -17.60 4.99 0.13
CA VAL A 287 -17.54 3.75 -0.65
C VAL A 287 -16.66 2.75 0.09
N GLY A 288 -17.14 1.52 0.25
CA GLY A 288 -16.40 0.48 0.97
C GLY A 288 -15.23 -0.09 0.18
N GLY A 289 -14.24 -0.62 0.91
CA GLY A 289 -12.96 -1.08 0.36
C GLY A 289 -11.82 -0.07 0.48
N TYR A 290 -10.60 -0.56 0.23
CA TYR A 290 -9.38 0.24 0.20
C TYR A 290 -8.99 0.49 -1.26
N TRP A 291 -9.07 1.73 -1.73
CA TRP A 291 -8.79 2.07 -3.13
C TRP A 291 -7.64 3.07 -3.31
N SER A 292 -6.80 3.22 -2.28
CA SER A 292 -5.54 3.99 -2.30
C SER A 292 -4.55 3.41 -1.28
N MET A 293 -3.30 3.86 -1.37
CA MET A 293 -2.25 3.71 -0.36
C MET A 293 -1.80 5.09 0.11
N LEU A 294 -1.86 5.34 1.42
CA LEU A 294 -1.14 6.43 2.08
C LEU A 294 0.28 5.97 2.36
N ARG A 295 1.31 6.67 1.89
CA ARG A 295 2.69 6.38 2.32
C ARG A 295 2.97 6.91 3.71
N ARG A 296 3.85 6.23 4.45
CA ARG A 296 4.58 6.73 5.61
C ARG A 296 6.07 6.46 5.40
N HIS A 297 6.87 7.52 5.42
CA HIS A 297 8.32 7.45 5.23
C HIS A 297 9.03 8.51 6.05
N SER A 298 10.34 8.38 6.19
CA SER A 298 11.16 9.23 7.07
C SER A 298 11.09 10.75 6.76
N GLU A 299 10.75 11.16 5.53
CA GLU A 299 10.57 12.57 5.16
C GLU A 299 9.13 13.10 5.30
N GLN A 300 8.19 12.34 5.87
CA GLN A 300 6.93 12.92 6.33
C GLN A 300 7.17 13.56 7.70
N ALA A 301 7.14 14.90 7.72
CA ALA A 301 7.57 15.71 8.86
C ALA A 301 6.79 15.34 10.13
N SER A 302 7.49 14.66 11.04
CA SER A 302 6.95 14.15 12.31
C SER A 302 6.54 15.29 13.25
N PRO A 303 5.69 15.03 14.26
CA PRO A 303 5.32 16.00 15.28
C PRO A 303 6.48 16.79 15.89
N ALA A 304 7.62 16.13 16.12
CA ALA A 304 8.82 16.74 16.72
C ALA A 304 9.68 17.54 15.72
N THR A 305 9.45 17.41 14.40
CA THR A 305 10.27 18.07 13.36
C THR A 305 9.50 19.09 12.53
N ASN A 306 8.17 19.00 12.48
CA ASN A 306 7.31 19.90 11.74
C ASN A 306 7.08 21.22 12.52
N PRO A 307 7.59 22.38 12.08
CA PRO A 307 7.44 23.65 12.80
C PRO A 307 5.98 24.14 12.92
N SER A 308 5.07 23.57 12.13
CA SER A 308 3.62 23.83 12.17
C SER A 308 2.82 22.83 13.00
N TYR A 309 3.43 21.78 13.60
CA TYR A 309 2.68 20.70 14.27
C TYR A 309 1.65 21.19 15.30
N SER A 310 2.01 22.21 16.08
CA SER A 310 1.12 22.84 17.08
C SER A 310 -0.19 23.38 16.49
N ALA A 311 -0.23 23.73 15.21
CA ALA A 311 -1.47 24.14 14.54
C ALA A 311 -2.45 22.97 14.42
N GLY A 312 -1.96 21.76 14.17
CA GLY A 312 -2.78 20.55 14.21
C GLY A 312 -3.41 20.27 15.58
N LEU A 313 -2.87 20.85 16.66
CA LEU A 313 -3.47 20.81 17.99
C LEU A 313 -4.57 21.86 18.13
N TYR A 314 -4.27 23.14 17.85
CA TYR A 314 -5.22 24.24 18.11
C TYR A 314 -6.34 24.40 17.06
N GLU A 315 -6.19 23.82 15.87
CA GLU A 315 -7.23 23.84 14.85
C GLU A 315 -8.40 22.91 15.19
N TRP A 316 -8.18 21.86 16.00
CA TRP A 316 -9.29 21.10 16.59
C TRP A 316 -10.15 21.96 17.55
N GLU A 317 -9.54 22.83 18.36
CA GLU A 317 -10.31 23.77 19.19
C GLU A 317 -11.09 24.78 18.33
N LEU A 318 -10.50 25.24 17.22
CA LEU A 318 -11.18 26.11 16.26
C LEU A 318 -12.44 25.45 15.68
N PHE A 319 -12.36 24.17 15.28
CA PHE A 319 -13.52 23.39 14.81
C PHE A 319 -14.55 23.17 15.92
N VAL A 320 -14.13 22.74 17.11
CA VAL A 320 -15.03 22.51 18.26
C VAL A 320 -15.79 23.78 18.61
N ARG A 321 -15.11 24.94 18.67
CA ARG A 321 -15.76 26.24 18.94
C ARG A 321 -16.66 26.68 17.80
N GLY A 322 -16.26 26.48 16.55
CA GLY A 322 -17.02 26.90 15.37
C GLY A 322 -18.31 26.10 15.17
N GLU A 323 -18.25 24.77 15.33
CA GLU A 323 -19.44 23.90 15.27
C GLU A 323 -20.32 24.04 16.51
N ALA A 324 -19.75 24.36 17.68
CA ALA A 324 -20.54 24.74 18.85
C ALA A 324 -21.27 26.08 18.66
N ALA A 325 -20.62 27.07 18.03
CA ALA A 325 -21.24 28.34 17.72
C ALA A 325 -22.35 28.23 16.65
N ALA A 326 -22.19 27.31 15.69
CA ALA A 326 -23.21 26.94 14.71
C ALA A 326 -24.34 26.04 15.29
N GLY A 327 -24.17 25.50 16.51
CA GLY A 327 -25.12 24.59 17.16
C GLY A 327 -25.03 23.12 16.72
N SER A 328 -24.15 22.79 15.77
CA SER A 328 -23.92 21.42 15.29
C SER A 328 -23.18 20.53 16.30
N LEU A 329 -22.49 21.12 17.28
CA LEU A 329 -21.85 20.41 18.41
C LEU A 329 -22.36 20.98 19.75
N SER A 330 -23.09 20.19 20.54
CA SER A 330 -23.72 20.70 21.77
C SER A 330 -23.89 19.65 22.86
N GLY A 331 -24.28 20.09 24.06
CA GLY A 331 -24.56 19.23 25.20
C GLY A 331 -23.37 18.34 25.59
N ALA A 332 -23.64 17.04 25.80
CA ALA A 332 -22.62 16.07 26.18
C ALA A 332 -21.49 15.93 25.14
N ALA A 333 -21.78 16.07 23.84
CA ALA A 333 -20.76 15.97 22.80
C ALA A 333 -19.76 17.14 22.82
N LEU A 334 -20.23 18.34 23.17
CA LEU A 334 -19.35 19.50 23.37
C LEU A 334 -18.51 19.36 24.65
N ALA A 335 -19.10 18.87 25.75
CA ALA A 335 -18.37 18.62 26.98
C ALA A 335 -17.28 17.54 26.81
N GLU A 336 -17.58 16.49 26.05
CA GLU A 336 -16.62 15.42 25.71
C GLU A 336 -15.50 15.93 24.80
N ALA A 337 -15.83 16.72 23.77
CA ALA A 337 -14.83 17.37 22.92
C ALA A 337 -13.90 18.31 23.72
N ALA A 338 -14.45 19.09 24.66
CA ALA A 338 -13.66 19.93 25.56
C ALA A 338 -12.74 19.12 26.49
N ASN A 339 -13.20 17.96 26.98
CA ASN A 339 -12.36 17.04 27.77
C ASN A 339 -11.21 16.46 26.93
N ARG A 340 -11.50 16.06 25.69
CA ARG A 340 -10.50 15.55 24.74
C ARG A 340 -9.47 16.61 24.37
N LEU A 341 -9.88 17.85 24.11
CA LEU A 341 -8.95 18.98 23.91
C LEU A 341 -8.06 19.22 25.13
N ARG A 342 -8.64 19.21 26.35
CA ARG A 342 -7.86 19.37 27.60
C ARG A 342 -6.80 18.27 27.74
N GLN A 343 -7.14 17.01 27.45
CA GLN A 343 -6.19 15.88 27.43
C GLN A 343 -5.13 16.05 26.33
N HIS A 344 -5.54 16.43 25.12
CA HIS A 344 -4.67 16.59 23.97
C HIS A 344 -3.63 17.70 24.17
N TYR A 345 -4.03 18.84 24.74
CA TYR A 345 -3.12 19.93 25.09
C TYR A 345 -2.22 19.62 26.29
N ALA A 346 -2.68 18.84 27.28
CA ALA A 346 -1.92 18.57 28.50
C ALA A 346 -0.56 17.92 28.23
N GLY A 347 -0.45 17.08 27.19
CA GLY A 347 0.82 16.47 26.77
C GLY A 347 1.84 17.43 26.15
N PHE A 348 1.43 18.62 25.72
CA PHE A 348 2.28 19.56 24.98
C PHE A 348 2.45 20.94 25.66
N ALA A 349 1.62 21.25 26.65
CA ALA A 349 1.57 22.56 27.30
C ALA A 349 2.89 23.01 27.99
N GLY A 350 3.78 22.07 28.32
CA GLY A 350 5.12 22.37 28.86
C GLY A 350 6.16 22.72 27.79
N GLU A 351 6.01 22.21 26.57
CA GLU A 351 6.97 22.41 25.46
C GLU A 351 6.54 23.53 24.50
N LEU A 352 5.23 23.73 24.36
CA LEU A 352 4.61 24.65 23.41
C LEU A 352 3.82 25.73 24.18
N PRO A 353 4.41 26.91 24.46
CA PRO A 353 3.81 27.92 25.35
C PRO A 353 2.44 28.42 24.88
N GLU A 354 2.21 28.50 23.58
CA GLU A 354 0.89 28.85 23.04
C GLU A 354 -0.19 27.78 23.32
N ILE A 355 0.18 26.50 23.37
CA ILE A 355 -0.74 25.41 23.76
C ILE A 355 -1.01 25.47 25.27
N GLY A 356 0.01 25.74 26.09
CA GLY A 356 -0.17 25.98 27.53
C GLY A 356 -1.10 27.17 27.82
N ARG A 357 -1.02 28.23 27.00
CA ARG A 357 -1.90 29.40 27.10
C ARG A 357 -3.35 29.09 26.70
N LEU A 358 -3.58 28.27 25.67
CA LEU A 358 -4.91 27.79 25.30
C LEU A 358 -5.48 26.84 26.37
N LEU A 359 -4.67 25.91 26.89
CA LEU A 359 -5.05 24.99 27.96
C LEU A 359 -5.50 25.71 29.24
N ALA A 360 -4.82 26.78 29.65
CA ALA A 360 -5.22 27.60 30.80
C ALA A 360 -6.61 28.26 30.64
N ASN A 361 -7.15 28.28 29.42
CA ASN A 361 -8.38 28.96 29.04
C ASN A 361 -9.47 27.99 28.52
N ILE A 362 -9.19 26.68 28.45
CA ILE A 362 -10.02 25.67 27.79
C ILE A 362 -11.41 25.49 28.41
N ASP A 363 -11.55 25.77 29.72
CA ASP A 363 -12.81 25.67 30.46
C ASP A 363 -13.85 26.69 29.98
N GLU A 364 -13.47 27.67 29.13
CA GLU A 364 -14.44 28.52 28.43
C GLU A 364 -15.45 27.70 27.60
N LEU A 365 -15.03 26.56 27.04
CA LEU A 365 -15.86 25.65 26.24
C LEU A 365 -17.10 25.11 26.99
N THR A 366 -17.03 25.05 28.33
CA THR A 366 -18.15 24.58 29.18
C THR A 366 -18.74 25.71 30.04
N ALA A 367 -17.98 26.80 30.29
CA ALA A 367 -18.42 27.92 31.11
C ALA A 367 -19.25 28.99 30.35
N ARG A 368 -19.32 28.95 29.01
CA ARG A 368 -20.04 29.93 28.19
C ARG A 368 -21.11 29.32 27.28
N ALA A 369 -22.03 30.16 26.80
CA ALA A 369 -23.03 29.76 25.82
C ALA A 369 -22.36 29.38 24.47
N PRO A 370 -22.70 28.23 23.85
CA PRO A 370 -22.02 27.73 22.64
C PRO A 370 -21.86 28.75 21.51
N ARG A 371 -22.91 29.54 21.23
CA ARG A 371 -22.95 30.65 20.25
C ARG A 371 -21.87 31.72 20.42
N GLU A 372 -21.20 31.79 21.59
CA GLU A 372 -20.21 32.81 21.94
C GLU A 372 -18.77 32.26 21.93
N LEU A 373 -18.58 30.95 21.75
CA LEU A 373 -17.28 30.29 21.93
C LEU A 373 -16.27 30.61 20.82
N PHE A 374 -16.74 30.72 19.58
CA PHE A 374 -15.90 31.04 18.41
C PHE A 374 -15.52 32.54 18.36
N ASP A 375 -16.45 33.39 18.80
CA ASP A 375 -16.29 34.85 18.75
C ASP A 375 -15.73 35.46 20.04
N SER A 376 -15.36 34.63 21.01
CA SER A 376 -14.73 35.06 22.26
C SER A 376 -13.44 35.87 21.99
N GLU A 377 -13.39 37.08 22.54
CA GLU A 377 -12.22 37.96 22.49
C GLU A 377 -10.97 37.32 23.10
N ARG A 378 -11.13 36.51 24.16
CA ARG A 378 -10.06 35.74 24.81
C ARG A 378 -9.50 34.69 23.85
N PHE A 379 -10.34 33.78 23.37
CA PHE A 379 -9.93 32.76 22.39
C PHE A 379 -9.33 33.36 21.13
N ARG A 380 -9.93 34.43 20.57
CA ARG A 380 -9.38 35.12 19.39
C ARG A 380 -7.97 35.69 19.65
N ALA A 381 -7.72 36.26 20.83
CA ALA A 381 -6.40 36.75 21.21
C ALA A 381 -5.37 35.62 21.46
N ASP A 382 -5.81 34.48 22.00
CA ASP A 382 -4.95 33.32 22.26
C ASP A 382 -4.62 32.56 20.96
N PHE A 383 -5.62 32.34 20.09
CA PHE A 383 -5.47 31.74 18.76
C PHE A 383 -4.60 32.60 17.84
N ALA A 384 -4.78 33.93 17.83
CA ALA A 384 -3.91 34.83 17.08
C ALA A 384 -2.46 34.79 17.58
N HIS A 385 -2.25 34.64 18.89
CA HIS A 385 -0.92 34.43 19.47
C HIS A 385 -0.33 33.07 19.08
N ALA A 386 -1.13 31.99 19.08
CA ALA A 386 -0.68 30.66 18.71
C ALA A 386 -0.27 30.56 17.23
N ARG A 387 -1.04 31.18 16.32
CA ARG A 387 -0.65 31.32 14.91
C ARG A 387 0.63 32.14 14.74
N ALA A 388 0.81 33.22 15.49
CA ALA A 388 2.05 34.00 15.47
C ALA A 388 3.28 33.21 15.95
N SER A 389 3.13 32.32 16.96
CA SER A 389 4.20 31.40 17.38
C SER A 389 4.58 30.42 16.26
N VAL A 390 3.59 29.86 15.53
CA VAL A 390 3.82 28.99 14.38
C VAL A 390 4.52 29.74 13.25
N GLU A 391 4.00 30.89 12.83
CA GLU A 391 4.58 31.72 11.76
C GLU A 391 6.05 32.09 12.08
N ALA A 392 6.36 32.39 13.36
CA ALA A 392 7.73 32.63 13.82
C ALA A 392 8.64 31.39 13.73
N ARG A 393 8.18 30.21 14.20
CA ARG A 393 8.95 28.95 14.12
C ARG A 393 9.19 28.51 12.67
N VAL A 394 8.18 28.60 11.82
CA VAL A 394 8.29 28.30 10.37
C VAL A 394 9.31 29.24 9.71
N ALA A 395 9.25 30.54 10.00
CA ALA A 395 10.21 31.51 9.47
C ALA A 395 11.65 31.28 9.99
N GLN A 396 11.82 30.83 11.24
CA GLN A 396 13.13 30.47 11.80
C GLN A 396 13.69 29.20 11.12
N HIS A 397 12.87 28.17 10.98
CA HIS A 397 13.25 26.91 10.33
C HIS A 397 13.65 27.13 8.85
N ALA A 398 12.87 27.92 8.11
CA ALA A 398 13.19 28.28 6.72
C ALA A 398 14.53 29.03 6.59
N ARG A 399 14.88 29.90 7.55
CA ARG A 399 16.18 30.60 7.58
C ARG A 399 17.35 29.65 7.88
N ALA A 400 17.15 28.68 8.77
CA ALA A 400 18.15 27.64 9.04
C ALA A 400 18.43 26.80 7.79
N GLY A 401 17.37 26.28 7.13
CA GLY A 401 17.49 25.52 5.88
C GLY A 401 18.17 26.31 4.75
N ALA A 402 17.78 27.57 4.54
CA ALA A 402 18.42 28.43 3.53
C ALA A 402 19.90 28.75 3.83
N THR A 403 20.31 28.70 5.09
CA THR A 403 21.71 28.88 5.50
C THR A 403 22.52 27.60 5.24
N ALA A 404 21.96 26.43 5.54
CA ALA A 404 22.57 25.13 5.22
C ALA A 404 22.71 24.91 3.70
N GLN A 405 21.67 25.21 2.91
CA GLN A 405 21.71 25.07 1.45
C GLN A 405 22.76 25.98 0.79
N ARG A 406 23.01 27.19 1.33
CA ARG A 406 24.09 28.07 0.86
C ARG A 406 25.50 27.56 1.16
N ALA A 407 25.66 26.69 2.16
CA ALA A 407 26.94 26.03 2.43
C ALA A 407 27.21 24.82 1.51
N ASN A 408 26.20 24.35 0.77
CA ASN A 408 26.22 23.04 0.12
C ASN A 408 26.09 23.10 -1.42
N GLN A 409 26.78 24.05 -2.07
CA GLN A 409 27.01 23.98 -3.52
C GLN A 409 28.05 22.90 -3.85
N PRO A 410 27.89 22.14 -4.95
CA PRO A 410 28.75 21.00 -5.26
C PRO A 410 30.15 21.44 -5.71
N ILE A 411 31.10 21.44 -4.77
CA ILE A 411 32.53 21.55 -5.06
C ILE A 411 32.98 20.26 -5.76
N GLN A 412 33.70 20.36 -6.88
CA GLN A 412 34.24 19.19 -7.58
C GLN A 412 35.22 18.40 -6.67
N PRO A 413 35.24 17.07 -6.75
CA PRO A 413 36.02 16.24 -5.83
C PRO A 413 37.54 16.37 -6.07
N GLN A 414 38.16 17.32 -5.38
CA GLN A 414 39.61 17.35 -5.15
C GLN A 414 39.90 16.75 -3.77
N ALA A 415 40.65 15.65 -3.74
CA ALA A 415 40.92 14.92 -2.51
C ALA A 415 42.03 15.59 -1.67
N VAL A 416 41.67 16.16 -0.52
CA VAL A 416 42.60 16.48 0.56
C VAL A 416 41.98 16.15 1.93
N GLN A 417 42.68 15.25 2.63
CA GLN A 417 42.88 15.09 4.08
C GLN A 417 41.99 15.86 5.08
N ALA A 418 41.50 15.14 6.10
CA ALA A 418 40.79 15.71 7.25
C ALA A 418 41.71 16.49 8.22
N ALA A 419 41.12 17.45 8.93
CA ALA A 419 41.71 18.17 10.07
C ALA A 419 40.86 17.97 11.34
N PRO A 420 41.44 18.06 12.57
CA PRO A 420 40.88 17.34 13.71
C PRO A 420 40.13 18.19 14.75
N GLY A 421 39.17 17.55 15.43
CA GLY A 421 39.15 17.51 16.89
C GLY A 421 38.24 18.47 17.66
N VAL A 422 36.98 18.06 17.85
CA VAL A 422 36.50 17.68 19.20
C VAL A 422 35.66 16.40 19.07
N THR A 423 36.08 15.31 19.69
CA THR A 423 35.30 14.06 19.79
C THR A 423 34.76 13.92 21.20
N ALA A 424 33.48 13.59 21.36
CA ALA A 424 32.94 13.14 22.64
C ALA A 424 33.74 11.93 23.15
N GLN A 425 34.08 11.92 24.44
CA GLN A 425 34.77 10.79 25.06
C GLN A 425 33.79 9.61 25.19
N LYS A 426 34.20 8.44 24.69
CA LYS A 426 33.36 7.24 24.75
C LYS A 426 33.62 6.49 26.06
N VAL A 427 32.58 5.91 26.65
CA VAL A 427 32.66 5.24 27.96
C VAL A 427 31.98 3.89 27.89
N CYS A 428 32.66 2.85 28.38
CA CYS A 428 32.08 1.52 28.50
C CYS A 428 31.32 1.38 29.81
N SER A 429 29.99 1.22 29.76
CA SER A 429 29.13 0.99 30.93
C SER A 429 29.53 -0.25 31.76
N VAL A 430 30.15 -1.25 31.14
CA VAL A 430 30.47 -2.56 31.72
C VAL A 430 31.87 -2.65 32.37
N CYS A 431 32.80 -1.74 32.06
CA CYS A 431 34.10 -1.64 32.75
C CYS A 431 34.46 -0.24 33.26
N GLU A 432 33.57 0.73 33.05
CA GLU A 432 33.67 2.14 33.47
C GLU A 432 34.95 2.86 32.96
N GLN A 433 35.62 2.27 31.95
CA GLN A 433 36.79 2.85 31.31
C GLN A 433 36.39 3.74 30.13
N GLN A 434 37.15 4.81 29.94
CA GLN A 434 37.12 5.58 28.69
C GLN A 434 37.80 4.82 27.55
N VAL A 435 37.27 4.96 26.33
CA VAL A 435 37.79 4.33 25.12
C VAL A 435 37.85 5.34 23.96
N ASP A 436 38.87 5.23 23.12
CA ASP A 436 39.06 6.13 21.98
C ASP A 436 38.07 5.81 20.85
N ALA A 437 37.84 4.52 20.62
CA ALA A 437 36.90 3.97 19.64
C ALA A 437 36.33 2.63 20.12
N TRP A 438 35.17 2.25 19.56
CA TRP A 438 34.66 0.89 19.61
C TRP A 438 35.35 0.03 18.55
N LEU A 439 35.45 -1.28 18.78
CA LEU A 439 35.99 -2.22 17.79
C LEU A 439 34.83 -2.93 17.06
N PRO A 440 34.93 -3.15 15.74
CA PRO A 440 33.91 -3.87 14.99
C PRO A 440 33.90 -5.37 15.32
N TYR A 441 32.83 -6.04 14.88
CA TYR A 441 32.67 -7.49 14.94
C TYR A 441 33.81 -8.18 14.13
N PRO A 442 34.50 -9.18 14.67
CA PRO A 442 35.78 -9.65 14.13
C PRO A 442 35.69 -10.55 12.88
N HIS A 443 34.49 -10.83 12.37
CA HIS A 443 34.25 -11.78 11.26
C HIS A 443 33.30 -11.20 10.22
N GLY A 444 33.45 -11.60 8.95
CA GLY A 444 32.47 -11.28 7.90
C GLY A 444 31.23 -12.16 8.03
N VAL A 445 30.05 -11.54 8.01
CA VAL A 445 28.75 -12.22 8.06
C VAL A 445 28.00 -11.98 6.75
N ASP A 446 27.42 -13.03 6.15
CA ASP A 446 26.51 -12.86 5.01
C ASP A 446 25.16 -12.35 5.53
N ARG A 447 24.96 -11.03 5.45
CA ARG A 447 23.74 -10.36 5.87
C ARG A 447 22.69 -10.23 4.76
N SER A 448 22.88 -10.82 3.57
CA SER A 448 22.02 -10.57 2.39
C SER A 448 20.53 -10.93 2.55
N PHE A 449 20.16 -11.75 3.53
CA PHE A 449 18.75 -11.90 3.96
C PHE A 449 18.43 -11.07 5.22
N LEU A 450 19.37 -10.99 6.16
CA LEU A 450 19.20 -10.23 7.41
C LEU A 450 18.93 -8.75 7.13
N ASP A 451 19.65 -8.11 6.22
CA ASP A 451 19.45 -6.69 5.89
C ASP A 451 18.06 -6.40 5.29
N TYR A 452 17.42 -7.39 4.66
CA TYR A 452 16.03 -7.30 4.17
C TYR A 452 14.99 -7.46 5.30
N ILE A 453 15.34 -8.10 6.41
CA ILE A 453 14.46 -8.27 7.58
C ILE A 453 14.85 -7.39 8.77
N GLU A 454 15.74 -6.41 8.59
CA GLU A 454 16.16 -5.42 9.60
C GLU A 454 16.23 -5.93 11.06
N PRO A 455 17.11 -6.89 11.38
CA PRO A 455 17.21 -7.46 12.72
C PRO A 455 17.67 -6.42 13.73
N VAL A 456 16.92 -6.34 14.82
CA VAL A 456 17.30 -5.56 16.01
C VAL A 456 18.20 -6.44 16.88
N GLY A 457 19.45 -5.99 17.03
CA GLY A 457 20.51 -6.68 17.74
C GLY A 457 21.88 -6.02 17.56
N SER A 458 22.95 -6.81 17.70
CA SER A 458 24.33 -6.32 17.77
C SER A 458 24.77 -5.38 16.64
N THR A 459 25.32 -4.22 17.02
CA THR A 459 25.85 -3.18 16.14
C THR A 459 27.25 -3.57 15.68
N LEU A 460 27.37 -4.16 14.49
CA LEU A 460 28.62 -4.80 14.05
C LEU A 460 29.80 -3.81 13.88
N GLU A 461 29.54 -2.52 13.69
CA GLU A 461 30.58 -1.48 13.56
C GLU A 461 31.11 -1.01 14.94
N ARG A 462 30.34 -1.27 16.01
CA ARG A 462 30.58 -0.80 17.39
C ARG A 462 30.67 -1.94 18.41
N TYR A 463 30.81 -3.19 17.96
CA TYR A 463 30.60 -4.39 18.77
C TYR A 463 31.41 -4.44 20.09
N LEU A 464 32.74 -4.51 20.05
CA LEU A 464 33.57 -4.80 21.23
C LEU A 464 34.13 -3.55 21.92
N CYS A 465 34.16 -3.59 23.25
CA CYS A 465 34.95 -2.68 24.06
C CYS A 465 36.44 -3.09 24.05
N PRO A 466 37.38 -2.22 23.63
CA PRO A 466 38.82 -2.54 23.57
C PRO A 466 39.51 -2.73 24.93
N LYS A 467 38.83 -2.48 26.05
CA LYS A 467 39.42 -2.59 27.42
C LYS A 467 39.04 -3.88 28.14
N CYS A 468 37.84 -4.40 27.93
CA CYS A 468 37.33 -5.58 28.64
C CYS A 468 36.75 -6.68 27.73
N GLY A 469 36.58 -6.42 26.42
CA GLY A 469 36.05 -7.40 25.48
C GLY A 469 34.54 -7.65 25.54
N CYS A 470 33.77 -6.91 26.37
CA CYS A 470 32.31 -7.00 26.35
C CYS A 470 31.74 -6.51 25.01
N ASN A 471 30.63 -7.11 24.58
CA ASN A 471 29.91 -6.73 23.37
C ASN A 471 28.97 -5.52 23.60
N ASP A 472 28.25 -5.06 22.57
CA ASP A 472 27.39 -3.88 22.67
C ASP A 472 26.07 -4.16 23.38
N ARG A 473 25.50 -5.37 23.20
CA ARG A 473 24.32 -5.83 23.95
C ARG A 473 24.58 -5.91 25.45
N GLU A 474 25.72 -6.44 25.90
CA GLU A 474 26.12 -6.41 27.31
C GLU A 474 26.20 -4.98 27.87
N ARG A 475 26.76 -4.03 27.09
CA ARG A 475 26.80 -2.62 27.49
C ARG A 475 25.41 -2.00 27.59
N HIS A 476 24.50 -2.41 26.71
CA HIS A 476 23.15 -1.90 26.62
C HIS A 476 22.23 -2.46 27.70
N LEU A 477 22.22 -3.78 27.87
CA LEU A 477 21.54 -4.49 28.95
C LEU A 477 21.97 -3.97 30.32
N TRP A 478 23.27 -3.74 30.55
CA TRP A 478 23.74 -3.18 31.82
C TRP A 478 23.18 -1.76 32.07
N LEU A 479 23.09 -0.91 31.04
CA LEU A 479 22.49 0.42 31.17
C LEU A 479 21.01 0.32 31.51
N TYR A 480 20.24 -0.54 30.84
CA TYR A 480 18.83 -0.77 31.16
C TYR A 480 18.63 -1.32 32.58
N ILE A 481 19.41 -2.31 33.00
CA ILE A 481 19.34 -2.91 34.35
C ILE A 481 19.71 -1.88 35.43
N ALA A 482 20.74 -1.06 35.20
CA ALA A 482 21.21 -0.07 36.17
C ALA A 482 20.26 1.13 36.30
N LEU A 483 19.71 1.64 35.19
CA LEU A 483 18.91 2.87 35.17
C LEU A 483 17.41 2.65 35.38
N SER A 484 16.93 1.40 35.31
CA SER A 484 15.56 1.02 35.71
C SER A 484 15.38 0.86 37.23
N GLY A 485 16.44 0.94 38.02
CA GLY A 485 16.40 0.77 39.48
C GLY A 485 16.09 -0.66 39.97
N LEU A 486 15.86 -1.62 39.07
CA LEU A 486 15.39 -2.98 39.40
C LEU A 486 16.29 -3.72 40.40
N LEU A 487 17.60 -3.44 40.41
CA LEU A 487 18.57 -4.09 41.29
C LEU A 487 18.95 -3.25 42.54
N GLU A 488 18.32 -2.09 42.79
CA GLU A 488 18.55 -1.31 44.02
C GLU A 488 18.23 -2.13 45.28
N ARG A 489 17.21 -2.99 45.19
CA ARG A 489 16.78 -3.90 46.26
C ARG A 489 17.34 -5.32 46.11
N ALA A 490 18.37 -5.52 45.28
CA ALA A 490 18.95 -6.85 45.05
C ALA A 490 19.21 -7.66 46.34
N PRO A 491 19.77 -7.10 47.44
CA PRO A 491 19.91 -7.79 48.73
C PRO A 491 18.64 -8.43 49.33
N GLU A 492 17.45 -7.99 48.94
CA GLU A 492 16.16 -8.55 49.36
C GLU A 492 15.62 -9.63 48.39
N MET A 493 16.17 -9.70 47.18
CA MET A 493 15.61 -10.42 46.03
C MET A 493 16.21 -11.81 45.84
N ARG A 494 15.36 -12.77 45.46
CA ARG A 494 15.76 -14.04 44.86
C ARG A 494 15.81 -13.86 43.33
N ILE A 495 16.99 -14.00 42.75
CA ILE A 495 17.24 -13.74 41.33
C ILE A 495 17.68 -15.04 40.64
N LEU A 496 17.01 -15.39 39.55
CA LEU A 496 17.43 -16.44 38.62
C LEU A 496 18.06 -15.81 37.39
N HIS A 497 19.24 -16.28 36.98
CA HIS A 497 19.91 -15.88 35.74
C HIS A 497 20.22 -17.11 34.89
N ILE A 498 19.59 -17.18 33.72
CA ILE A 498 19.72 -18.26 32.74
C ILE A 498 20.57 -17.75 31.56
N ALA A 499 21.53 -18.54 31.08
CA ALA A 499 22.49 -18.17 30.04
C ALA A 499 23.24 -16.84 30.35
N PRO A 500 23.86 -16.72 31.53
CA PRO A 500 24.41 -15.47 32.07
C PRO A 500 25.48 -14.82 31.19
N GLU A 501 25.38 -13.51 30.94
CA GLU A 501 26.40 -12.79 30.18
C GLU A 501 27.67 -12.58 31.02
N HIS A 502 28.84 -12.75 30.38
CA HIS A 502 30.12 -12.97 31.08
C HIS A 502 30.52 -11.81 31.98
N HIS A 503 30.22 -10.57 31.58
CA HIS A 503 30.56 -9.37 32.34
C HIS A 503 29.42 -8.85 33.23
N ILE A 504 28.21 -9.38 33.08
CA ILE A 504 27.00 -8.96 33.83
C ILE A 504 26.83 -9.82 35.08
N GLU A 505 27.03 -11.12 34.97
CA GLU A 505 26.94 -12.06 36.10
C GLU A 505 27.82 -11.63 37.30
N PRO A 506 29.09 -11.23 37.13
CA PRO A 506 29.92 -10.79 38.24
C PRO A 506 29.49 -9.44 38.83
N ARG A 507 28.73 -8.62 38.08
CA ARG A 507 28.14 -7.37 38.58
C ARG A 507 26.93 -7.66 39.46
N VAL A 508 25.98 -8.48 38.98
CA VAL A 508 24.80 -8.89 39.78
C VAL A 508 25.23 -9.61 41.05
N ARG A 509 26.22 -10.53 40.97
CA ARG A 509 26.75 -11.23 42.15
C ARG A 509 27.35 -10.29 43.21
N ARG A 510 27.94 -9.16 42.82
CA ARG A 510 28.50 -8.15 43.75
C ARG A 510 27.43 -7.36 44.49
N LEU A 511 26.20 -7.31 44.00
CA LEU A 511 25.06 -6.70 44.71
C LEU A 511 24.54 -7.60 45.85
N ALA A 512 25.14 -8.78 46.05
CA ALA A 512 24.89 -9.71 47.15
C ALA A 512 23.39 -9.99 47.41
N PRO A 513 22.62 -10.42 46.39
CA PRO A 513 21.20 -10.67 46.54
C PRO A 513 20.90 -11.84 47.49
N LEU A 514 19.68 -11.85 48.06
CA LEU A 514 19.22 -12.84 49.04
C LEU A 514 19.42 -14.29 48.55
N GLU A 515 19.22 -14.50 47.25
CA GLU A 515 19.58 -15.74 46.56
C GLU A 515 19.95 -15.42 45.11
N TYR A 516 21.11 -15.85 44.64
CA TYR A 516 21.48 -15.77 43.22
C TYR A 516 21.66 -17.18 42.67
N ILE A 517 20.77 -17.58 41.76
CA ILE A 517 20.87 -18.86 41.08
C ILE A 517 21.24 -18.60 39.63
N VAL A 518 22.40 -19.13 39.25
CA VAL A 518 22.99 -18.97 37.92
C VAL A 518 23.01 -20.33 37.24
N GLY A 519 22.58 -20.41 35.98
CA GLY A 519 22.58 -21.68 35.26
C GLY A 519 22.43 -21.58 33.75
N ASP A 520 22.64 -22.73 33.11
CA ASP A 520 22.76 -22.89 31.67
C ASP A 520 22.33 -24.32 31.27
N LEU A 521 21.98 -24.57 30.01
CA LEU A 521 21.68 -25.93 29.53
C LEU A 521 22.94 -26.83 29.49
N TYR A 522 24.11 -26.22 29.31
CA TYR A 522 25.44 -26.82 29.21
C TYR A 522 26.48 -26.04 30.05
N PRO A 523 26.35 -26.03 31.40
CA PRO A 523 27.12 -25.15 32.28
C PRO A 523 28.64 -25.40 32.17
N SER A 524 29.36 -24.36 31.74
CA SER A 524 30.81 -24.37 31.50
C SER A 524 31.62 -23.73 32.64
N ALA A 525 30.99 -22.89 33.47
CA ALA A 525 31.64 -22.14 34.55
C ALA A 525 31.39 -22.74 35.95
N PRO A 526 32.36 -22.68 36.89
CA PRO A 526 32.20 -23.24 38.23
C PRO A 526 31.02 -22.64 39.00
N GLY A 527 30.13 -23.51 39.48
CA GLY A 527 28.95 -23.11 40.27
C GLY A 527 27.72 -22.74 39.45
N HIS A 528 27.78 -22.78 38.10
CA HIS A 528 26.58 -22.68 37.27
C HIS A 528 25.82 -24.01 37.34
N ARG A 529 24.51 -23.97 37.59
CA ARG A 529 23.64 -25.15 37.57
C ARG A 529 23.29 -25.52 36.12
N ARG A 530 22.98 -26.80 35.91
CA ARG A 530 22.30 -27.22 34.68
C ARG A 530 20.82 -26.87 34.80
N ILE A 531 20.29 -26.07 33.88
CA ILE A 531 18.91 -25.56 33.86
C ILE A 531 18.36 -25.70 32.44
N ASN A 532 17.13 -26.21 32.31
CA ASN A 532 16.34 -26.07 31.08
C ASN A 532 15.31 -24.95 31.30
N ALA A 533 15.28 -23.94 30.43
CA ALA A 533 14.30 -22.85 30.52
C ALA A 533 12.85 -23.36 30.43
N GLU A 534 12.62 -24.43 29.67
CA GLU A 534 11.29 -25.05 29.45
C GLU A 534 10.88 -26.02 30.58
N GLN A 535 11.75 -26.24 31.57
CA GLN A 535 11.47 -27.12 32.71
C GLN A 535 12.33 -26.73 33.93
N LEU A 536 11.81 -25.82 34.75
CA LEU A 536 12.49 -25.23 35.89
C LEU A 536 12.25 -26.04 37.18
N ASP A 537 13.32 -26.52 37.81
CA ASP A 537 13.29 -27.32 39.05
C ASP A 537 13.03 -26.51 40.34
N PHE A 538 12.38 -25.35 40.21
CA PHE A 538 12.07 -24.41 41.29
C PHE A 538 10.58 -24.39 41.65
N PRO A 539 10.21 -23.98 42.89
CA PRO A 539 8.82 -23.76 43.27
C PRO A 539 8.10 -22.69 42.44
N SER A 540 6.77 -22.69 42.51
CA SER A 540 5.94 -21.57 42.03
C SER A 540 6.09 -20.37 42.97
N GLY A 541 6.17 -19.14 42.45
CA GLY A 541 6.31 -17.93 43.27
C GLY A 541 7.61 -17.83 44.07
N HIS A 542 8.72 -18.34 43.53
CA HIS A 542 10.01 -18.41 44.22
C HIS A 542 10.87 -17.15 44.00
N PHE A 543 10.98 -16.67 42.76
CA PHE A 543 11.87 -15.56 42.40
C PHE A 543 11.17 -14.20 42.36
N ASP A 544 11.94 -13.14 42.61
CA ASP A 544 11.56 -11.73 42.47
C ASP A 544 11.92 -11.19 41.07
N LEU A 545 13.00 -11.72 40.47
CA LEU A 545 13.49 -11.39 39.14
C LEU A 545 14.00 -12.64 38.42
N ILE A 546 13.66 -12.79 37.14
CA ILE A 546 14.30 -13.71 36.21
C ILE A 546 15.01 -12.88 35.12
N ILE A 547 16.27 -13.20 34.83
CA ILE A 547 17.05 -12.68 33.70
C ILE A 547 17.35 -13.85 32.76
N CYS A 548 16.98 -13.73 31.50
CA CYS A 548 17.09 -14.80 30.50
C CYS A 548 17.17 -14.20 29.08
N ASN A 549 18.29 -13.54 28.77
CA ASN A 549 18.52 -12.94 27.45
C ASN A 549 19.15 -13.97 26.51
N HIS A 550 18.85 -13.86 25.22
CA HIS A 550 19.41 -14.69 24.15
C HIS A 550 19.23 -16.20 24.35
N VAL A 551 18.01 -16.59 24.74
CA VAL A 551 17.59 -17.99 24.97
C VAL A 551 16.31 -18.36 24.20
N LEU A 552 15.36 -17.42 24.05
CA LEU A 552 14.05 -17.69 23.44
C LEU A 552 14.13 -18.07 21.95
N GLU A 553 15.21 -17.66 21.27
CA GLU A 553 15.53 -18.02 19.89
C GLU A 553 16.10 -19.45 19.72
N HIS A 554 16.47 -20.11 20.83
CA HIS A 554 17.11 -21.44 20.86
C HIS A 554 16.21 -22.56 21.41
N VAL A 555 15.28 -22.26 22.33
CA VAL A 555 14.40 -23.26 22.98
C VAL A 555 13.46 -23.97 22.00
N ASP A 556 12.99 -25.18 22.32
CA ASP A 556 12.02 -25.89 21.47
C ASP A 556 10.67 -25.15 21.48
N SER A 557 10.15 -24.78 22.66
CA SER A 557 8.93 -23.97 22.84
C SER A 557 9.17 -22.72 23.70
N PRO A 558 9.11 -21.49 23.11
CA PRO A 558 9.20 -20.26 23.90
C PRO A 558 7.98 -20.08 24.81
N GLN A 559 6.82 -20.61 24.45
CA GLN A 559 5.63 -20.61 25.31
C GLN A 559 5.83 -21.47 26.57
N ALA A 560 6.54 -22.60 26.47
CA ALA A 560 6.87 -23.43 27.63
C ALA A 560 7.85 -22.71 28.57
N ALA A 561 8.91 -22.11 28.02
CA ALA A 561 9.85 -21.30 28.80
C ALA A 561 9.17 -20.11 29.51
N LEU A 562 8.34 -19.34 28.78
CA LEU A 562 7.61 -18.21 29.36
C LEU A 562 6.57 -18.64 30.41
N ALA A 563 5.92 -19.80 30.24
CA ALA A 563 5.02 -20.36 31.24
C ALA A 563 5.77 -20.77 32.53
N GLU A 564 6.97 -21.34 32.42
CA GLU A 564 7.83 -21.66 33.57
C GLU A 564 8.36 -20.40 34.26
N PHE A 565 8.74 -19.36 33.51
CA PHE A 565 9.13 -18.07 34.07
C PHE A 565 7.96 -17.42 34.83
N HIS A 566 6.77 -17.41 34.22
CA HIS A 566 5.56 -16.91 34.85
C HIS A 566 5.17 -17.75 36.09
N ARG A 567 5.36 -19.07 36.07
CA ARG A 567 5.15 -19.92 37.26
C ARG A 567 6.13 -19.57 38.39
N CYS A 568 7.42 -19.52 38.09
CA CYS A 568 8.46 -19.37 39.10
C CYS A 568 8.61 -17.94 39.66
N LEU A 569 8.11 -16.91 38.98
CA LEU A 569 8.03 -15.55 39.53
C LEU A 569 6.91 -15.39 40.57
N LYS A 570 7.17 -14.55 41.57
CA LYS A 570 6.14 -14.04 42.50
C LYS A 570 5.16 -13.10 41.76
N PRO A 571 3.93 -12.92 42.27
CA PRO A 571 3.12 -11.74 41.95
C PRO A 571 3.94 -10.46 42.17
N GLY A 572 3.85 -9.50 41.24
CA GLY A 572 4.70 -8.31 41.21
C GLY A 572 6.17 -8.55 40.78
N GLY A 573 6.57 -9.79 40.52
CA GLY A 573 7.93 -10.14 40.09
C GLY A 573 8.19 -9.85 38.61
N HIS A 574 9.45 -9.58 38.27
CA HIS A 574 9.87 -9.10 36.95
C HIS A 574 10.62 -10.17 36.12
N LEU A 575 10.52 -10.04 34.79
CA LEU A 575 11.23 -10.83 33.79
C LEU A 575 11.97 -9.89 32.84
N ILE A 576 13.27 -10.12 32.65
CA ILE A 576 14.09 -9.52 31.59
C ILE A 576 14.48 -10.64 30.63
N ALA A 577 14.11 -10.51 29.35
CA ALA A 577 14.35 -11.53 28.33
C ALA A 577 14.48 -10.93 26.92
N GLN A 578 15.56 -10.20 26.66
CA GLN A 578 15.89 -9.69 25.33
C GLN A 578 16.24 -10.84 24.37
N THR A 579 15.78 -10.75 23.13
CA THR A 579 16.02 -11.74 22.06
C THR A 579 16.02 -11.04 20.69
N PRO A 580 16.81 -11.49 19.69
CA PRO A 580 16.79 -10.95 18.34
C PRO A 580 15.39 -11.01 17.75
N TYR A 581 14.88 -9.86 17.36
CA TYR A 581 13.60 -9.74 16.67
C TYR A 581 13.72 -8.74 15.52
N SER A 582 12.72 -8.74 14.67
CA SER A 582 12.56 -7.79 13.57
C SER A 582 11.25 -7.02 13.74
N PRO A 583 11.26 -5.67 13.71
CA PRO A 583 10.04 -4.89 13.68
C PRO A 583 9.34 -4.91 12.31
N VAL A 584 10.05 -5.29 11.23
CA VAL A 584 9.47 -5.39 9.87
C VAL A 584 8.87 -6.78 9.58
N LEU A 585 9.36 -7.85 10.23
CA LEU A 585 8.66 -9.13 10.23
C LEU A 585 7.43 -9.05 11.13
N LYS A 586 6.24 -8.97 10.54
CA LYS A 586 4.97 -8.92 11.30
C LYS A 586 4.80 -10.09 12.28
N TYR A 587 5.27 -11.29 11.91
CA TYR A 587 5.18 -12.50 12.72
C TYR A 587 6.53 -13.19 12.85
N THR A 588 6.72 -13.85 13.98
CA THR A 588 7.86 -14.72 14.29
C THR A 588 8.03 -15.79 13.22
N PHE A 589 9.23 -15.84 12.66
CA PHE A 589 9.64 -16.74 11.59
C PHE A 589 10.33 -17.96 12.20
N GLU A 590 9.60 -19.07 12.31
CA GLU A 590 10.10 -20.33 12.84
C GLU A 590 9.84 -21.51 11.89
N LEU A 591 10.62 -22.58 12.04
CA LEU A 591 10.47 -23.81 11.24
C LEU A 591 9.88 -24.95 12.08
N THR A 592 8.98 -25.73 11.47
CA THR A 592 8.38 -26.93 12.08
C THR A 592 9.33 -28.13 12.18
N LYS A 593 10.62 -27.93 11.91
CA LYS A 593 11.73 -28.89 11.99
C LYS A 593 13.02 -28.12 12.26
N ALA A 594 13.95 -28.72 13.00
CA ALA A 594 15.26 -28.11 13.27
C ALA A 594 15.96 -27.68 11.95
N PRO A 595 16.44 -26.42 11.86
CA PRO A 595 17.15 -25.94 10.69
C PRO A 595 18.50 -26.65 10.51
N SER A 596 19.05 -26.60 9.29
CA SER A 596 20.48 -26.86 9.11
C SER A 596 21.29 -25.66 9.60
N THR A 597 22.52 -25.91 10.07
CA THR A 597 23.51 -24.89 10.47
C THR A 597 23.59 -23.73 9.46
N GLN A 598 23.63 -24.05 8.16
CA GLN A 598 23.71 -23.05 7.09
C GLN A 598 22.40 -22.28 6.88
N PHE A 599 21.24 -22.91 7.10
CA PHE A 599 19.96 -22.20 7.11
C PHE A 599 19.89 -21.23 8.28
N ALA A 600 20.18 -21.70 9.50
CA ALA A 600 20.11 -20.91 10.72
C ALA A 600 21.02 -19.67 10.64
N THR A 601 22.30 -19.82 10.25
CA THR A 601 23.21 -18.67 10.07
C THR A 601 22.69 -17.67 9.03
N ARG A 602 22.11 -18.13 7.91
CA ARG A 602 21.63 -17.23 6.84
C ARG A 602 20.33 -16.51 7.18
N TYR A 603 19.38 -17.24 7.78
CA TYR A 603 17.98 -16.80 7.90
C TYR A 603 17.60 -16.37 9.32
N PHE A 604 18.31 -16.85 10.34
CA PHE A 604 18.12 -16.49 11.75
C PHE A 604 19.35 -15.80 12.38
N GLY A 605 20.48 -15.71 11.66
CA GLY A 605 21.68 -14.97 12.05
C GLY A 605 22.74 -15.75 12.83
N GLN A 606 22.37 -16.84 13.50
CA GLN A 606 23.32 -17.74 14.19
C GLN A 606 23.01 -19.20 13.85
N ASN A 607 24.01 -20.08 13.96
CA ASN A 607 23.97 -21.46 13.45
C ASN A 607 23.10 -22.43 14.27
N ASP A 608 22.59 -21.99 15.42
CA ASP A 608 21.87 -22.74 16.45
C ASP A 608 20.59 -22.03 16.92
N HIS A 609 20.19 -20.93 16.26
CA HIS A 609 18.83 -20.40 16.37
C HIS A 609 17.85 -21.36 15.67
N VAL A 610 16.65 -21.53 16.23
CA VAL A 610 15.54 -22.30 15.62
C VAL A 610 14.41 -21.42 15.09
N ARG A 611 14.44 -20.13 15.42
CA ARG A 611 13.49 -19.09 14.98
C ARG A 611 14.13 -17.70 14.92
N PHE A 612 13.43 -16.76 14.33
CA PHE A 612 13.69 -15.32 14.45
C PHE A 612 12.39 -14.59 14.79
N PHE A 613 12.38 -13.77 15.85
CA PHE A 613 11.15 -13.15 16.32
C PHE A 613 10.70 -11.98 15.43
N GLY A 614 9.38 -11.77 15.38
CA GLY A 614 8.78 -10.64 14.67
C GLY A 614 8.28 -9.54 15.63
N ALA A 615 7.60 -8.54 15.08
CA ALA A 615 6.93 -7.49 15.84
C ALA A 615 5.90 -8.04 16.85
N ASN A 616 5.35 -9.23 16.59
CA ASN A 616 4.46 -9.95 17.51
C ASN A 616 5.15 -10.59 18.74
N ILE A 617 6.43 -10.27 19.00
CA ILE A 617 7.17 -10.77 20.16
C ILE A 617 6.50 -10.45 21.50
N ALA A 618 5.89 -9.26 21.65
CA ALA A 618 5.16 -8.88 22.86
C ALA A 618 4.02 -9.87 23.18
N ASP A 619 3.28 -10.31 22.16
CA ASP A 619 2.15 -11.24 22.27
C ASP A 619 2.52 -12.55 22.98
N TYR A 620 3.76 -13.04 22.83
CA TYR A 620 4.23 -14.25 23.52
C TYR A 620 4.28 -14.07 25.04
N PHE A 621 4.73 -12.89 25.51
CA PHE A 621 4.78 -12.55 26.93
C PHE A 621 3.37 -12.30 27.48
N HIS A 622 2.54 -11.55 26.75
CA HIS A 622 1.15 -11.28 27.14
C HIS A 622 0.33 -12.58 27.22
N ALA A 623 0.47 -13.49 26.25
CA ALA A 623 -0.19 -14.80 26.26
C ALA A 623 0.27 -15.72 27.41
N ALA A 624 1.49 -15.54 27.92
CA ALA A 624 1.98 -16.24 29.10
C ALA A 624 1.51 -15.63 30.44
N GLY A 625 0.76 -14.52 30.42
CA GLY A 625 0.21 -13.85 31.61
C GLY A 625 1.04 -12.68 32.14
N PHE A 626 2.06 -12.22 31.40
CA PHE A 626 2.82 -11.03 31.76
C PHE A 626 2.15 -9.74 31.29
N SER A 627 2.42 -8.65 32.02
CA SER A 627 2.14 -7.28 31.60
C SER A 627 3.44 -6.47 31.52
N GLY A 628 3.53 -5.57 30.55
CA GLY A 628 4.77 -4.89 30.18
C GLY A 628 4.88 -4.78 28.66
N GLU A 629 5.90 -4.09 28.19
CA GLU A 629 6.11 -3.81 26.76
C GLU A 629 7.60 -3.81 26.41
N LEU A 630 7.91 -3.75 25.11
CA LEU A 630 9.24 -3.45 24.61
C LEU A 630 9.51 -1.94 24.74
N TYR A 631 10.03 -1.50 25.89
CA TYR A 631 10.26 -0.08 26.17
C TYR A 631 11.34 0.50 25.22
N PRO A 632 11.04 1.53 24.40
CA PRO A 632 12.00 2.10 23.46
C PRO A 632 13.26 2.64 24.15
N HIS A 633 14.40 2.58 23.46
CA HIS A 633 15.67 3.11 23.95
C HIS A 633 15.55 4.56 24.44
N SER A 634 14.90 5.41 23.65
CA SER A 634 14.67 6.83 23.99
C SER A 634 13.81 7.06 25.23
N THR A 635 13.01 6.08 25.65
CA THR A 635 12.19 6.12 26.87
C THR A 635 12.91 5.55 28.08
N ALA A 636 13.66 4.45 27.90
CA ALA A 636 14.36 3.77 28.99
C ALA A 636 15.79 4.31 29.26
N LEU A 637 16.36 5.07 28.32
CA LEU A 637 17.70 5.69 28.38
C LEU A 637 17.64 7.12 27.78
N GLU A 638 16.70 7.94 28.25
CA GLU A 638 16.49 9.30 27.73
C GLU A 638 17.78 10.15 27.76
N GLY A 639 18.09 10.80 26.63
CA GLY A 639 19.26 11.69 26.49
C GLY A 639 20.62 10.98 26.37
N LEU A 640 20.67 9.65 26.27
CA LEU A 640 21.91 8.87 26.16
C LEU A 640 22.45 8.81 24.71
N ASP A 641 23.71 9.20 24.51
CA ASP A 641 24.41 9.14 23.22
C ASP A 641 24.87 7.71 22.89
N GLU A 642 24.19 7.06 21.94
CA GLU A 642 24.43 5.67 21.56
C GLU A 642 25.78 5.46 20.85
N HIS A 643 26.42 6.52 20.36
CA HIS A 643 27.77 6.50 19.80
C HIS A 643 28.84 6.65 20.88
N ALA A 644 28.61 7.46 21.92
CA ALA A 644 29.48 7.61 23.08
C ALA A 644 29.45 6.40 24.03
N TRP A 645 28.31 5.73 24.17
CA TRP A 645 28.17 4.51 24.99
C TRP A 645 28.32 3.21 24.19
N GLY A 646 28.20 3.28 22.85
CA GLY A 646 28.39 2.15 21.94
C GLY A 646 27.31 1.09 22.12
N VAL A 647 26.06 1.47 21.88
CA VAL A 647 24.86 0.64 22.04
C VAL A 647 23.92 0.83 20.85
N ASN A 648 22.90 -0.03 20.70
CA ASN A 648 21.96 0.05 19.59
C ASN A 648 20.67 0.79 19.98
N ALA A 649 20.48 2.04 19.53
CA ALA A 649 19.25 2.79 19.80
C ALA A 649 17.97 2.12 19.24
N ARG A 650 18.08 1.11 18.37
CA ARG A 650 16.92 0.31 17.90
C ARG A 650 16.49 -0.79 18.87
N GLU A 651 17.33 -1.20 19.83
CA GLU A 651 17.08 -2.38 20.67
C GLU A 651 16.37 -1.99 21.99
N PRO A 652 15.06 -2.29 22.15
CA PRO A 652 14.30 -1.85 23.32
C PRO A 652 14.63 -2.68 24.56
N PHE A 653 14.21 -2.19 25.73
CA PHE A 653 14.29 -2.96 26.97
C PHE A 653 13.08 -3.89 27.07
N PHE A 654 13.33 -5.19 27.09
CA PHE A 654 12.31 -6.22 27.30
C PHE A 654 12.10 -6.39 28.80
N LEU A 655 11.17 -5.65 29.39
CA LEU A 655 10.83 -5.74 30.81
C LEU A 655 9.36 -6.09 31.00
N PHE A 656 9.11 -7.24 31.61
CA PHE A 656 7.79 -7.78 31.85
C PHE A 656 7.56 -8.03 33.34
N THR A 657 6.30 -7.96 33.78
CA THR A 657 5.91 -8.06 35.19
C THR A 657 4.70 -8.97 35.32
N LYS A 658 4.76 -9.90 36.29
CA LYS A 658 3.65 -10.79 36.62
C LYS A 658 2.60 -10.04 37.45
N GLN A 659 1.36 -10.01 36.98
CA GLN A 659 0.29 -9.28 37.67
C GLN A 659 -0.12 -9.93 39.00
N ASP A 660 -0.59 -9.10 39.93
CA ASP A 660 -1.23 -9.56 41.16
C ASP A 660 -2.62 -10.12 40.87
N ALA A 661 -2.95 -11.26 41.48
CA ALA A 661 -4.18 -12.01 41.23
C ALA A 661 -5.46 -11.39 41.89
N ALA A 662 -5.51 -10.06 42.02
CA ALA A 662 -6.46 -9.36 42.88
C ALA A 662 -7.01 -8.03 42.30
N GLY A 663 -7.86 -8.12 41.28
CA GLY A 663 -8.84 -7.06 40.96
C GLY A 663 -8.98 -6.70 39.48
N GLY A 664 -10.20 -6.84 38.94
CA GLY A 664 -10.56 -6.36 37.60
C GLY A 664 -11.46 -7.33 36.83
N GLU A 665 -12.78 -7.13 36.88
CA GLU A 665 -13.72 -7.89 36.05
C GLU A 665 -13.77 -7.31 34.61
N VAL A 666 -13.79 -8.20 33.61
CA VAL A 666 -14.14 -7.85 32.21
C VAL A 666 -15.34 -8.70 31.79
N PRO A 667 -16.54 -8.12 31.56
CA PRO A 667 -17.75 -8.89 31.25
C PRO A 667 -17.66 -9.63 29.91
N ARG A 668 -17.82 -10.96 29.94
CA ARG A 668 -18.03 -11.79 28.76
C ARG A 668 -19.52 -11.90 28.42
N THR A 669 -20.01 -11.15 27.42
CA THR A 669 -21.26 -11.48 26.72
C THR A 669 -21.46 -10.71 25.42
N VAL A 670 -21.41 -11.41 24.27
CA VAL A 670 -22.48 -11.35 23.26
C VAL A 670 -22.62 -12.75 22.67
N ALA A 671 -23.84 -13.27 22.61
CA ALA A 671 -24.18 -14.48 21.86
C ALA A 671 -25.43 -14.22 21.02
N ALA A 672 -25.57 -14.99 19.93
CA ALA A 672 -26.59 -14.95 18.89
C ALA A 672 -27.95 -14.27 19.17
N ALA A 673 -28.38 -13.44 18.22
CA ALA A 673 -29.78 -13.10 17.97
C ALA A 673 -30.05 -13.07 16.45
N THR A 674 -31.24 -13.48 16.00
CA THR A 674 -31.55 -13.70 14.58
C THR A 674 -32.85 -13.02 14.12
N ALA A 675 -32.83 -12.59 12.85
CA ALA A 675 -33.96 -12.37 11.94
C ALA A 675 -35.05 -11.31 12.26
N SER A 676 -35.33 -10.48 11.24
CA SER A 676 -36.68 -10.33 10.60
C SER A 676 -37.08 -8.87 10.29
N ALA A 677 -37.03 -8.50 9.02
CA ALA A 677 -37.81 -7.43 8.39
C ALA A 677 -37.91 -7.72 6.87
N THR A 678 -38.99 -7.32 6.20
CA THR A 678 -39.30 -7.73 4.82
C THR A 678 -39.85 -6.62 3.93
N SER A 679 -39.63 -6.77 2.61
CA SER A 679 -40.10 -5.92 1.50
C SER A 679 -39.45 -4.52 1.38
N ALA A 680 -39.37 -3.89 0.20
CA ALA A 680 -39.86 -4.26 -1.13
C ALA A 680 -38.83 -3.93 -2.23
N THR A 681 -38.91 -4.60 -3.38
CA THR A 681 -37.94 -4.49 -4.49
C THR A 681 -38.33 -3.44 -5.53
N VAL A 682 -37.36 -2.61 -5.92
CA VAL A 682 -37.32 -1.91 -7.22
C VAL A 682 -35.89 -2.08 -7.76
N ALA A 683 -35.74 -2.70 -8.92
CA ALA A 683 -34.44 -3.11 -9.46
C ALA A 683 -34.03 -2.27 -10.69
N PRO A 684 -32.86 -1.60 -10.67
CA PRO A 684 -32.21 -1.14 -11.89
C PRO A 684 -31.44 -2.29 -12.56
N ALA A 685 -31.44 -2.34 -13.90
CA ALA A 685 -30.70 -3.35 -14.66
C ALA A 685 -29.22 -2.96 -14.80
N GLY A 686 -28.30 -3.90 -14.61
CA GLY A 686 -26.85 -3.69 -14.83
C GLY A 686 -25.92 -4.54 -13.96
N MET A 687 -26.38 -4.98 -12.79
CA MET A 687 -25.67 -5.96 -11.95
C MET A 687 -25.85 -7.39 -12.50
N PRO A 688 -24.94 -8.35 -12.18
CA PRO A 688 -25.27 -9.77 -12.29
C PRO A 688 -26.55 -10.07 -11.51
N ALA A 689 -27.42 -10.92 -12.05
CA ALA A 689 -28.71 -11.23 -11.43
C ALA A 689 -28.52 -11.80 -10.02
N ALA A 690 -29.45 -11.48 -9.11
CA ALA A 690 -29.47 -12.06 -7.77
C ALA A 690 -29.35 -13.58 -7.85
N ALA A 691 -28.32 -14.14 -7.19
CA ALA A 691 -27.87 -15.51 -7.43
C ALA A 691 -29.03 -16.50 -7.32
N THR A 692 -29.27 -17.24 -8.40
CA THR A 692 -30.30 -18.28 -8.43
C THR A 692 -30.02 -19.32 -7.35
N ALA A 693 -31.05 -20.05 -6.90
CA ALA A 693 -30.89 -21.12 -5.92
C ALA A 693 -29.81 -22.14 -6.33
N THR A 694 -29.62 -22.37 -7.64
CA THR A 694 -28.56 -23.19 -8.21
C THR A 694 -27.16 -22.56 -8.03
N GLN A 695 -26.98 -21.26 -8.29
CA GLN A 695 -25.70 -20.56 -8.06
C GLN A 695 -25.37 -20.46 -6.57
N ALA A 696 -26.35 -20.21 -5.71
CA ALA A 696 -26.18 -20.20 -4.27
C ALA A 696 -25.78 -21.60 -3.73
N ALA A 697 -26.38 -22.67 -4.26
CA ALA A 697 -25.99 -24.04 -3.93
C ALA A 697 -24.58 -24.40 -4.44
N ARG A 698 -24.20 -23.95 -5.66
CA ARG A 698 -22.82 -24.07 -6.17
C ARG A 698 -21.82 -23.38 -5.24
N ALA A 699 -22.06 -22.11 -4.90
CA ALA A 699 -21.19 -21.35 -4.00
C ALA A 699 -21.04 -22.02 -2.62
N ALA A 700 -22.13 -22.57 -2.07
CA ALA A 700 -22.08 -23.33 -0.81
C ALA A 700 -21.26 -24.63 -0.92
N GLY A 701 -21.35 -25.37 -2.03
CA GLY A 701 -20.52 -26.57 -2.28
C GLY A 701 -19.05 -26.28 -2.59
N LEU A 702 -18.73 -25.05 -3.01
CA LEU A 702 -17.37 -24.57 -3.22
C LEU A 702 -16.74 -23.98 -1.95
N ALA A 703 -17.52 -23.69 -0.91
CA ALA A 703 -17.02 -23.17 0.36
C ALA A 703 -16.22 -24.26 1.11
N GLY A 704 -14.97 -23.97 1.47
CA GLY A 704 -14.09 -24.91 2.18
C GLY A 704 -13.43 -26.00 1.32
N LYS A 705 -13.88 -26.23 0.08
CA LYS A 705 -13.21 -27.15 -0.87
C LYS A 705 -11.78 -26.67 -1.15
N PRO A 706 -10.73 -27.52 -1.09
CA PRO A 706 -9.35 -27.09 -1.35
C PRO A 706 -9.18 -26.64 -2.81
N ILE A 707 -8.25 -25.70 -3.03
CA ILE A 707 -7.80 -25.33 -4.38
C ILE A 707 -6.51 -26.08 -4.66
N ARG A 708 -6.45 -26.79 -5.79
CA ARG A 708 -5.30 -27.59 -6.22
C ARG A 708 -4.77 -27.03 -7.54
N LEU A 709 -3.60 -26.42 -7.49
CA LEU A 709 -2.87 -25.93 -8.66
C LEU A 709 -2.21 -27.12 -9.37
N VAL A 710 -2.54 -27.29 -10.65
CA VAL A 710 -2.05 -28.37 -11.50
C VAL A 710 -1.12 -27.77 -12.55
N CYS A 711 0.19 -27.89 -12.30
CA CYS A 711 1.23 -27.27 -13.12
C CYS A 711 2.21 -28.34 -13.61
N ALA A 712 2.58 -28.28 -14.89
CA ALA A 712 3.61 -29.12 -15.48
C ALA A 712 4.76 -28.25 -15.97
N THR A 713 5.98 -28.50 -15.50
CA THR A 713 7.16 -27.67 -15.76
C THR A 713 8.32 -28.50 -16.26
N ARG A 714 9.18 -27.93 -17.10
CA ARG A 714 10.47 -28.54 -17.48
C ARG A 714 11.55 -28.37 -16.40
N CYS A 715 11.36 -27.46 -15.45
CA CYS A 715 12.25 -27.28 -14.31
C CYS A 715 12.17 -28.47 -13.34
N ALA A 716 13.17 -28.63 -12.49
CA ALA A 716 13.07 -29.52 -11.34
C ALA A 716 12.24 -28.88 -10.22
N GLN A 717 11.56 -29.66 -9.38
CA GLN A 717 10.71 -29.16 -8.28
C GLN A 717 11.47 -28.22 -7.33
N GLU A 718 12.73 -28.54 -7.03
CA GLU A 718 13.66 -27.71 -6.24
C GLU A 718 13.93 -26.32 -6.84
N ASN A 719 13.78 -26.17 -8.16
CA ASN A 719 14.07 -24.96 -8.93
C ASN A 719 12.80 -24.20 -9.35
N PHE A 720 11.64 -24.87 -9.36
CA PHE A 720 10.33 -24.31 -9.77
C PHE A 720 10.05 -22.92 -9.17
N LEU A 721 10.23 -22.77 -7.86
CA LEU A 721 9.93 -21.53 -7.10
C LEU A 721 10.83 -20.34 -7.45
N ARG A 722 11.99 -20.60 -8.07
CA ARG A 722 12.97 -19.59 -8.46
C ARG A 722 12.87 -19.28 -9.96
N ASP A 723 12.86 -20.34 -10.76
CA ASP A 723 13.10 -20.24 -12.20
C ASP A 723 11.80 -20.02 -13.00
N THR A 724 10.64 -20.41 -12.47
CA THR A 724 9.34 -20.27 -13.16
C THR A 724 8.54 -19.07 -12.64
N ALA A 725 7.75 -18.44 -13.51
CA ALA A 725 6.96 -17.25 -13.17
C ALA A 725 5.85 -17.58 -12.16
N LEU A 726 5.18 -18.72 -12.37
CA LEU A 726 4.20 -19.25 -11.44
C LEU A 726 4.85 -19.54 -10.09
N GLY A 727 5.96 -20.27 -10.06
CA GLY A 727 6.67 -20.60 -8.82
C GLY A 727 7.13 -19.37 -8.04
N ARG A 728 7.61 -18.32 -8.73
CA ARG A 728 7.94 -17.01 -8.11
C ARG A 728 6.71 -16.36 -7.48
N SER A 729 5.61 -16.25 -8.22
CA SER A 729 4.38 -15.62 -7.70
C SER A 729 3.76 -16.38 -6.53
N LEU A 730 3.74 -17.72 -6.60
CA LEU A 730 3.25 -18.60 -5.53
C LEU A 730 4.11 -18.58 -4.26
N ALA A 731 5.32 -18.01 -4.29
CA ALA A 731 6.09 -17.79 -3.06
C ALA A 731 5.46 -16.69 -2.18
N VAL A 732 4.84 -15.68 -2.79
CA VAL A 732 4.19 -14.55 -2.09
C VAL A 732 2.88 -14.98 -1.41
N HIS A 733 2.11 -15.86 -2.07
CA HIS A 733 0.77 -16.29 -1.62
C HIS A 733 0.77 -17.35 -0.49
N ARG A 734 1.92 -17.67 0.12
CA ARG A 734 2.07 -18.83 1.03
C ARG A 734 1.37 -18.72 2.39
N HIS A 735 1.06 -17.51 2.83
CA HIS A 735 0.64 -17.24 4.21
C HIS A 735 -0.89 -17.19 4.40
N ALA A 736 -1.67 -17.34 3.32
CA ALA A 736 -3.13 -17.33 3.36
C ALA A 736 -3.70 -18.61 2.73
N ASN A 737 -4.05 -19.58 3.58
CA ASN A 737 -4.77 -20.83 3.25
C ASN A 737 -4.29 -21.48 1.92
N PRO A 738 -3.01 -21.87 1.83
CA PRO A 738 -2.31 -22.04 0.56
C PRO A 738 -2.89 -23.17 -0.30
N PRO A 739 -2.91 -23.01 -1.64
CA PRO A 739 -3.35 -24.05 -2.56
C PRO A 739 -2.43 -25.27 -2.51
N GLU A 740 -3.01 -26.45 -2.72
CA GLU A 740 -2.26 -27.68 -2.94
C GLU A 740 -1.54 -27.63 -4.28
N LEU A 741 -0.22 -27.64 -4.28
CA LEU A 741 0.57 -27.66 -5.51
C LEU A 741 0.79 -29.11 -6.00
N LEU A 742 0.02 -29.52 -7.02
CA LEU A 742 0.27 -30.74 -7.79
C LEU A 742 1.22 -30.38 -8.96
N LEU A 743 2.52 -30.47 -8.69
CA LEU A 743 3.58 -30.19 -9.67
C LEU A 743 4.05 -31.46 -10.38
N PHE A 744 4.03 -31.44 -11.71
CA PHE A 744 4.74 -32.41 -12.54
C PHE A 744 6.07 -31.80 -13.01
N ASP A 745 7.17 -32.12 -12.32
CA ASP A 745 8.52 -31.59 -12.61
C ASP A 745 9.22 -32.35 -13.75
N LYS A 746 10.23 -31.72 -14.37
CA LYS A 746 11.06 -32.27 -15.46
C LYS A 746 10.24 -32.81 -16.64
N ASN A 747 9.07 -32.23 -16.88
CA ASN A 747 8.05 -32.81 -17.73
C ASN A 747 8.46 -32.95 -19.21
N SER A 748 8.21 -34.14 -19.76
CA SER A 748 8.33 -34.50 -21.18
C SER A 748 7.03 -35.04 -21.80
N THR A 749 5.94 -35.11 -21.03
CA THR A 749 4.61 -35.60 -21.41
C THR A 749 3.69 -34.45 -21.85
N GLY A 750 2.75 -34.70 -22.75
CA GLY A 750 1.72 -33.73 -23.13
C GLY A 750 0.81 -33.33 -21.95
N LEU A 751 0.34 -32.09 -21.94
CA LEU A 751 -0.49 -31.56 -20.84
C LEU A 751 -1.78 -32.36 -20.59
N PRO A 752 -2.52 -32.87 -21.60
CA PRO A 752 -3.75 -33.65 -21.38
C PRO A 752 -3.60 -34.81 -20.40
N ALA A 753 -2.55 -35.63 -20.54
CA ALA A 753 -2.39 -36.83 -19.71
C ALA A 753 -2.14 -36.47 -18.23
N LEU A 754 -1.42 -35.38 -17.98
CA LEU A 754 -1.13 -34.89 -16.63
C LEU A 754 -2.37 -34.23 -16.00
N TYR A 755 -3.13 -33.47 -16.79
CA TYR A 755 -4.38 -32.86 -16.36
C TYR A 755 -5.48 -33.91 -16.14
N ASN A 756 -5.55 -34.96 -16.97
CA ASN A 756 -6.40 -36.13 -16.75
C ASN A 756 -6.01 -36.87 -15.46
N ALA A 757 -4.72 -37.14 -15.23
CA ALA A 757 -4.23 -37.75 -14.00
C ALA A 757 -4.54 -36.92 -12.74
N ALA A 758 -4.60 -35.59 -12.85
CA ALA A 758 -5.04 -34.71 -11.77
C ALA A 758 -6.56 -34.79 -11.51
N ILE A 759 -7.38 -34.89 -12.56
CA ILE A 759 -8.83 -35.13 -12.44
C ILE A 759 -9.12 -36.50 -11.81
N GLU A 760 -8.34 -37.52 -12.16
CA GLU A 760 -8.46 -38.87 -11.59
C GLU A 760 -8.04 -38.93 -10.11
N GLN A 761 -6.93 -38.27 -9.74
CA GLN A 761 -6.55 -38.10 -8.33
C GLN A 761 -7.62 -37.35 -7.52
N ALA A 762 -8.32 -36.40 -8.16
CA ALA A 762 -9.39 -35.66 -7.49
C ALA A 762 -10.67 -36.47 -7.26
N ALA A 763 -10.80 -37.68 -7.83
CA ALA A 763 -11.94 -38.56 -7.56
C ALA A 763 -11.92 -39.19 -6.15
N SER A 764 -10.75 -39.27 -5.50
CA SER A 764 -10.62 -39.66 -4.08
C SER A 764 -10.36 -38.48 -3.15
N SER A 765 -10.04 -37.30 -3.70
CA SER A 765 -9.81 -36.05 -2.96
C SER A 765 -10.36 -34.86 -3.75
N PRO A 766 -11.66 -34.55 -3.64
CA PRO A 766 -12.31 -33.48 -4.39
C PRO A 766 -11.69 -32.10 -4.14
N ALA A 767 -11.42 -31.37 -5.22
CA ALA A 767 -10.76 -30.07 -5.18
C ALA A 767 -11.23 -29.16 -6.33
N ILE A 768 -11.08 -27.85 -6.16
CA ILE A 768 -11.09 -26.92 -7.29
C ILE A 768 -9.75 -27.06 -8.01
N LEU A 769 -9.77 -27.55 -9.25
CA LEU A 769 -8.58 -27.73 -10.06
C LEU A 769 -8.28 -26.45 -10.83
N VAL A 770 -7.05 -25.95 -10.71
CA VAL A 770 -6.53 -24.80 -11.44
C VAL A 770 -5.37 -25.27 -12.30
N PHE A 771 -5.67 -25.64 -13.54
CA PHE A 771 -4.69 -26.00 -14.55
C PHE A 771 -4.01 -24.71 -15.05
N VAL A 772 -2.68 -24.62 -14.98
CA VAL A 772 -1.95 -23.38 -15.28
C VAL A 772 -0.54 -23.69 -15.81
N HIS A 773 0.01 -22.79 -16.63
CA HIS A 773 1.39 -22.87 -17.15
C HIS A 773 2.41 -22.33 -16.14
N ASP A 774 3.66 -22.77 -16.24
CA ASP A 774 4.73 -22.37 -15.32
C ASP A 774 5.27 -20.95 -15.59
N ASP A 775 4.96 -20.37 -16.75
CA ASP A 775 5.29 -19.00 -17.16
C ASP A 775 4.19 -17.95 -16.88
N VAL A 776 3.18 -18.30 -16.06
CA VAL A 776 2.12 -17.36 -15.60
C VAL A 776 2.34 -16.95 -14.13
N SER A 777 2.68 -15.69 -13.88
CA SER A 777 2.68 -15.10 -12.54
C SER A 777 1.28 -14.69 -12.11
N ILE A 778 0.83 -15.11 -10.93
CA ILE A 778 -0.45 -14.70 -10.33
C ILE A 778 -0.25 -13.46 -9.46
N CYS A 779 -0.83 -12.33 -9.88
CA CYS A 779 -0.59 -11.00 -9.30
C CYS A 779 -1.77 -10.45 -8.50
N ASP A 780 -2.94 -11.10 -8.53
CA ASP A 780 -4.08 -10.79 -7.67
C ASP A 780 -3.90 -11.45 -6.29
N TYR A 781 -3.96 -10.68 -5.20
CA TYR A 781 -3.86 -11.19 -3.83
C TYR A 781 -5.11 -11.94 -3.35
N PHE A 782 -6.25 -11.76 -4.03
CA PHE A 782 -7.54 -12.42 -3.72
C PHE A 782 -7.89 -13.51 -4.74
N TRP A 783 -6.92 -13.96 -5.55
CA TRP A 783 -7.16 -14.90 -6.66
C TRP A 783 -7.86 -16.21 -6.22
N THR A 784 -7.61 -16.69 -5.00
CA THR A 784 -8.27 -17.86 -4.41
C THR A 784 -9.77 -17.66 -4.17
N ASP A 785 -10.17 -16.44 -3.82
CA ASP A 785 -11.58 -16.07 -3.69
C ASP A 785 -12.22 -15.81 -5.07
N ARG A 786 -11.49 -15.15 -5.99
CA ARG A 786 -11.91 -14.97 -7.39
C ARG A 786 -12.19 -16.31 -8.08
N VAL A 787 -11.37 -17.32 -7.85
CA VAL A 787 -11.59 -18.70 -8.33
C VAL A 787 -12.93 -19.27 -7.84
N ARG A 788 -13.35 -18.98 -6.60
CA ARG A 788 -14.62 -19.44 -6.03
C ARG A 788 -15.82 -18.63 -6.54
N GLU A 789 -15.69 -17.30 -6.65
CA GLU A 789 -16.69 -16.43 -7.28
C GLU A 789 -17.02 -16.90 -8.70
N ALA A 790 -15.98 -17.18 -9.49
CA ALA A 790 -16.10 -17.55 -10.89
C ALA A 790 -16.80 -18.90 -11.09
N LEU A 791 -16.48 -19.91 -10.26
CA LEU A 791 -17.16 -21.21 -10.28
C LEU A 791 -18.57 -21.18 -9.67
N GLY A 792 -18.91 -20.11 -8.95
CA GLY A 792 -20.31 -19.77 -8.64
C GLY A 792 -21.13 -19.43 -9.89
N GLN A 793 -20.49 -18.98 -10.98
CA GLN A 793 -21.14 -18.57 -12.23
C GLN A 793 -21.03 -19.63 -13.34
N PHE A 794 -19.83 -20.15 -13.60
CA PHE A 794 -19.54 -21.07 -14.71
C PHE A 794 -19.04 -22.44 -14.21
N ASP A 795 -19.17 -23.50 -15.02
CA ASP A 795 -18.61 -24.82 -14.70
C ASP A 795 -17.11 -24.91 -15.03
N VAL A 796 -16.63 -24.11 -15.99
CA VAL A 796 -15.21 -23.93 -16.35
C VAL A 796 -14.92 -22.44 -16.53
N VAL A 797 -13.78 -21.98 -16.03
CA VAL A 797 -13.35 -20.57 -16.07
C VAL A 797 -11.96 -20.45 -16.69
N GLY A 798 -11.74 -19.41 -17.49
CA GLY A 798 -10.41 -18.99 -17.96
C GLY A 798 -10.19 -17.48 -17.78
N LEU A 799 -9.04 -16.96 -18.22
CA LEU A 799 -8.71 -15.53 -18.12
C LEU A 799 -8.93 -14.74 -19.41
N ALA A 800 -8.92 -15.42 -20.56
CA ALA A 800 -9.28 -14.90 -21.87
C ALA A 800 -10.09 -15.95 -22.65
N GLY A 801 -10.87 -15.51 -23.63
CA GLY A 801 -11.71 -16.42 -24.42
C GLY A 801 -12.51 -15.75 -25.53
N ASN A 802 -13.27 -16.58 -26.25
CA ASN A 802 -14.16 -16.17 -27.34
C ASN A 802 -15.58 -16.70 -27.10
N ARG A 803 -16.55 -15.82 -27.26
CA ARG A 803 -18.00 -15.97 -27.04
C ARG A 803 -18.71 -16.74 -28.16
N ARG A 804 -18.02 -17.05 -29.25
CA ARG A 804 -18.51 -17.86 -30.38
C ARG A 804 -17.46 -18.87 -30.85
N ARG A 805 -17.81 -19.59 -31.93
CA ARG A 805 -16.85 -20.28 -32.80
C ARG A 805 -17.05 -19.84 -34.24
N SER A 806 -15.97 -19.84 -35.01
CA SER A 806 -15.99 -19.66 -36.46
C SER A 806 -15.56 -20.96 -37.17
N PRO A 807 -16.03 -21.24 -38.40
CA PRO A 807 -15.49 -22.32 -39.22
C PRO A 807 -13.98 -22.16 -39.42
N LEU A 808 -13.26 -23.27 -39.42
CA LEU A 808 -11.79 -23.34 -39.54
C LEU A 808 -11.01 -22.51 -38.49
N GLN A 809 -11.62 -22.13 -37.36
CA GLN A 809 -10.98 -21.28 -36.35
C GLN A 809 -9.64 -21.85 -35.82
N PRO A 810 -8.51 -21.15 -35.98
CA PRO A 810 -7.19 -21.69 -35.65
C PRO A 810 -6.78 -21.51 -34.17
N ALA A 811 -7.38 -20.57 -33.43
CA ALA A 811 -7.26 -20.46 -31.97
C ALA A 811 -8.44 -19.65 -31.44
N TRP A 812 -8.63 -19.59 -30.12
CA TRP A 812 -9.71 -18.83 -29.49
C TRP A 812 -9.77 -17.36 -29.98
N ALA A 813 -8.61 -16.71 -30.13
CA ALA A 813 -8.49 -15.31 -30.52
C ALA A 813 -8.83 -14.99 -31.99
N PHE A 814 -8.76 -15.95 -32.90
CA PHE A 814 -8.76 -15.71 -34.35
C PHE A 814 -10.05 -16.16 -35.02
N ALA A 815 -10.62 -15.32 -35.88
CA ALA A 815 -11.84 -15.65 -36.63
C ALA A 815 -11.58 -16.54 -37.86
N THR A 816 -10.39 -16.49 -38.46
CA THR A 816 -10.08 -17.16 -39.75
C THR A 816 -8.66 -17.75 -39.80
N PRO A 817 -8.38 -18.73 -40.69
CA PRO A 817 -7.11 -19.48 -40.74
C PRO A 817 -5.84 -18.65 -41.00
N ASP A 818 -5.97 -17.43 -41.51
CA ASP A 818 -4.90 -16.46 -41.74
C ASP A 818 -4.52 -15.67 -40.47
N PHE A 819 -4.92 -16.15 -39.29
CA PHE A 819 -4.65 -15.54 -37.96
C PHE A 819 -5.20 -14.12 -37.80
N LYS A 820 -6.28 -13.81 -38.51
CA LYS A 820 -7.03 -12.58 -38.30
C LYS A 820 -7.79 -12.66 -36.96
N TRP A 821 -7.53 -11.71 -36.07
CA TRP A 821 -8.26 -11.55 -34.81
C TRP A 821 -9.77 -11.46 -35.03
N ASP A 822 -10.54 -12.07 -34.13
CA ASP A 822 -11.99 -11.87 -34.06
C ASP A 822 -12.31 -10.45 -33.53
N THR A 823 -13.52 -9.95 -33.77
CA THR A 823 -13.93 -8.62 -33.29
C THR A 823 -14.19 -8.64 -31.80
N ALA A 824 -13.77 -7.59 -31.07
CA ALA A 824 -13.83 -7.49 -29.61
C ALA A 824 -15.22 -7.72 -28.98
N GLU A 825 -16.32 -7.57 -29.72
CA GLU A 825 -17.67 -7.98 -29.28
C GLU A 825 -17.74 -9.49 -28.92
N TYR A 826 -16.96 -10.33 -29.61
CA TYR A 826 -16.92 -11.77 -29.40
C TYR A 826 -15.72 -12.22 -28.56
N LEU A 827 -14.78 -11.35 -28.24
CA LEU A 827 -13.67 -11.69 -27.35
C LEU A 827 -13.99 -11.26 -25.90
N SER A 828 -13.24 -11.78 -24.94
CA SER A 828 -13.53 -11.60 -23.52
C SER A 828 -12.28 -11.80 -22.66
N GLY A 829 -12.21 -11.07 -21.55
CA GLY A 829 -11.13 -11.18 -20.57
C GLY A 829 -9.94 -10.29 -20.87
N SER A 830 -8.86 -10.46 -20.09
CA SER A 830 -7.65 -9.65 -20.17
C SER A 830 -6.44 -10.35 -19.57
N VAL A 831 -5.27 -10.18 -20.16
CA VAL A 831 -4.02 -10.84 -19.73
C VAL A 831 -2.87 -9.83 -19.77
N GLY A 832 -2.08 -9.77 -18.69
CA GLY A 832 -0.82 -9.04 -18.67
C GLY A 832 0.29 -9.83 -19.38
N HIS A 833 1.19 -9.15 -20.07
CA HIS A 833 2.36 -9.73 -20.73
C HIS A 833 3.63 -9.02 -20.26
N GLY A 834 4.72 -9.77 -20.09
CA GLY A 834 6.00 -9.23 -19.66
C GLY A 834 6.75 -10.18 -18.73
N LYS A 835 7.93 -9.78 -18.25
CA LYS A 835 8.79 -10.65 -17.42
C LYS A 835 8.60 -10.44 -15.92
N GLY A 836 7.42 -10.81 -15.44
CA GLY A 836 6.98 -10.62 -14.07
C GLY A 836 6.11 -9.37 -13.89
N PHE A 837 5.93 -8.93 -12.64
CA PHE A 837 5.09 -7.77 -12.31
C PHE A 837 5.95 -6.54 -12.00
N PRO A 838 5.57 -5.32 -12.44
CA PRO A 838 4.44 -5.00 -13.32
C PRO A 838 4.65 -5.51 -14.76
N SER A 839 3.56 -5.77 -15.47
CA SER A 839 3.58 -6.17 -16.88
C SER A 839 4.08 -5.05 -17.81
N ASP A 840 4.73 -5.44 -18.91
CA ASP A 840 5.13 -4.56 -20.01
C ASP A 840 3.91 -4.08 -20.83
N GLU A 841 2.89 -4.95 -20.98
CA GLU A 841 1.64 -4.67 -21.71
C GLU A 841 0.45 -5.39 -21.04
N VAL A 842 -0.78 -4.88 -21.20
CA VAL A 842 -2.01 -5.60 -20.83
C VAL A 842 -2.93 -5.71 -22.04
N SER A 843 -3.09 -6.93 -22.54
CA SER A 843 -4.04 -7.23 -23.60
C SER A 843 -5.46 -7.24 -23.03
N TYR A 844 -6.28 -6.26 -23.39
CA TYR A 844 -7.72 -6.27 -23.11
C TYR A 844 -8.49 -6.81 -24.31
N PHE A 845 -9.17 -7.95 -24.12
CA PHE A 845 -9.89 -8.65 -25.19
C PHE A 845 -11.38 -8.35 -25.18
N GLY A 846 -11.97 -8.12 -24.00
CA GLY A 846 -13.37 -7.74 -23.84
C GLY A 846 -13.81 -7.83 -22.37
N PRO A 847 -15.08 -7.53 -22.05
CA PRO A 847 -15.57 -7.66 -20.68
C PRO A 847 -15.44 -9.10 -20.18
N ALA A 848 -14.98 -9.26 -18.95
CA ALA A 848 -14.98 -10.54 -18.23
C ALA A 848 -16.35 -10.81 -17.59
N GLY A 849 -16.54 -12.01 -17.03
CA GLY A 849 -17.81 -12.42 -16.42
C GLY A 849 -18.91 -12.77 -17.42
N VAL A 850 -18.54 -13.05 -18.68
CA VAL A 850 -19.48 -13.43 -19.75
C VAL A 850 -19.23 -14.86 -20.22
N GLU A 851 -20.29 -15.52 -20.71
CA GLU A 851 -20.19 -16.88 -21.24
C GLU A 851 -19.31 -16.93 -22.50
N CYS A 852 -18.40 -17.89 -22.52
CA CYS A 852 -17.48 -18.17 -23.62
C CYS A 852 -17.73 -19.57 -24.21
N LYS A 853 -17.33 -19.74 -25.47
CA LYS A 853 -17.40 -20.98 -26.24
C LYS A 853 -16.03 -21.58 -26.55
N LEU A 854 -14.97 -20.80 -26.35
CA LEU A 854 -13.56 -21.19 -26.33
C LEU A 854 -12.87 -20.35 -25.23
N LEU A 855 -11.87 -20.92 -24.55
CA LEU A 855 -11.03 -20.25 -23.57
C LEU A 855 -9.56 -20.38 -23.98
N ASP A 856 -8.71 -19.48 -23.49
CA ASP A 856 -7.25 -19.64 -23.59
C ASP A 856 -6.75 -20.73 -22.62
N GLY A 857 -5.78 -21.52 -23.07
CA GLY A 857 -5.22 -22.63 -22.31
C GLY A 857 -4.29 -22.24 -21.15
N LEU A 858 -3.82 -20.98 -21.10
CA LEU A 858 -2.81 -20.52 -20.12
C LEU A 858 -3.22 -20.73 -18.65
N MET A 859 -4.53 -20.63 -18.36
CA MET A 859 -5.12 -20.99 -17.08
C MET A 859 -6.57 -21.42 -17.29
N MET A 860 -6.91 -22.63 -16.83
CA MET A 860 -8.26 -23.20 -16.85
C MET A 860 -8.63 -23.69 -15.44
N ILE A 861 -9.79 -23.29 -14.96
CA ILE A 861 -10.27 -23.49 -13.59
C ILE A 861 -11.58 -24.26 -13.63
N ALA A 862 -11.72 -25.33 -12.82
CA ALA A 862 -12.94 -26.13 -12.75
C ALA A 862 -13.08 -26.85 -11.40
N ASP A 863 -14.32 -27.18 -11.00
CA ASP A 863 -14.56 -28.12 -9.90
C ASP A 863 -14.30 -29.56 -10.38
N SER A 864 -13.46 -30.32 -9.66
CA SER A 864 -13.16 -31.71 -10.01
C SER A 864 -14.41 -32.56 -10.12
N GLU A 865 -15.40 -32.36 -9.24
CA GLU A 865 -16.63 -33.14 -9.24
C GLU A 865 -17.45 -32.90 -10.51
N ARG A 866 -17.50 -31.66 -11.02
CA ARG A 866 -18.17 -31.32 -12.30
C ARG A 866 -17.49 -32.00 -13.49
N LEU A 867 -16.15 -32.08 -13.51
CA LEU A 867 -15.40 -32.78 -14.56
C LEU A 867 -15.53 -34.31 -14.47
N ILE A 868 -15.74 -34.86 -13.27
CA ILE A 868 -16.00 -36.29 -13.06
C ILE A 868 -17.45 -36.65 -13.45
N GLU A 869 -18.44 -35.92 -12.92
CA GLU A 869 -19.88 -36.10 -13.23
C GLU A 869 -20.17 -36.06 -14.74
N SER A 870 -19.57 -35.09 -15.46
CA SER A 870 -19.73 -34.93 -16.91
C SER A 870 -18.85 -35.87 -17.74
N GLY A 871 -17.89 -36.57 -17.13
CA GLY A 871 -16.85 -37.31 -17.85
C GLY A 871 -16.00 -36.42 -18.75
N THR A 872 -15.81 -35.14 -18.42
CA THR A 872 -14.99 -34.20 -19.19
C THR A 872 -13.50 -34.47 -18.92
N ARG A 873 -12.72 -34.59 -20.00
CA ARG A 873 -11.29 -34.93 -20.00
C ARG A 873 -10.60 -34.19 -21.14
N PHE A 874 -9.29 -33.98 -21.02
CA PHE A 874 -8.47 -33.49 -22.12
C PHE A 874 -8.15 -34.66 -23.06
N ASP A 875 -8.17 -34.45 -24.38
CA ASP A 875 -7.81 -35.50 -25.34
C ASP A 875 -6.29 -35.55 -25.57
N GLU A 876 -5.69 -36.69 -25.24
CA GLU A 876 -4.24 -36.93 -25.28
C GLU A 876 -3.63 -36.93 -26.68
N GLN A 877 -4.43 -36.81 -27.75
CA GLN A 877 -3.89 -36.52 -29.08
C GLN A 877 -3.40 -35.06 -29.25
N PHE A 878 -3.56 -34.16 -28.27
CA PHE A 878 -3.23 -32.73 -28.37
C PHE A 878 -2.18 -32.29 -27.31
N ASP A 879 -0.89 -32.42 -27.61
CA ASP A 879 0.19 -32.33 -26.60
C ASP A 879 0.27 -30.99 -25.83
N PHE A 880 0.42 -29.88 -26.56
CA PHE A 880 0.52 -28.50 -26.04
C PHE A 880 -0.27 -27.49 -26.90
N HIS A 881 -0.67 -27.88 -28.11
CA HIS A 881 -1.51 -27.06 -28.99
C HIS A 881 -2.87 -27.74 -29.16
N PHE A 882 -3.96 -26.96 -29.09
CA PHE A 882 -5.36 -27.39 -29.23
C PHE A 882 -5.94 -28.25 -28.11
N TYR A 883 -5.23 -28.53 -27.01
CA TYR A 883 -5.85 -29.21 -25.84
C TYR A 883 -6.94 -28.34 -25.19
N ASP A 884 -6.71 -27.02 -25.20
CA ASP A 884 -7.59 -25.95 -24.75
C ASP A 884 -8.86 -25.86 -25.62
N MET A 885 -8.66 -25.78 -26.93
CA MET A 885 -9.70 -25.76 -27.95
C MET A 885 -10.53 -27.06 -27.91
N ASP A 886 -9.88 -28.21 -27.77
CA ASP A 886 -10.55 -29.51 -27.66
C ASP A 886 -11.37 -29.64 -26.38
N PHE A 887 -10.77 -29.29 -25.23
CA PHE A 887 -11.45 -29.34 -23.94
C PHE A 887 -12.70 -28.45 -23.94
N CYS A 888 -12.61 -27.23 -24.50
CA CYS A 888 -13.76 -26.34 -24.64
C CYS A 888 -14.88 -26.96 -25.50
N ARG A 889 -14.53 -27.65 -26.60
CA ARG A 889 -15.50 -28.37 -27.43
C ARG A 889 -16.12 -29.55 -26.70
N GLN A 890 -15.34 -30.30 -25.93
CA GLN A 890 -15.86 -31.41 -25.11
C GLN A 890 -16.78 -30.92 -23.99
N ALA A 891 -16.39 -29.87 -23.27
CA ALA A 891 -17.16 -29.27 -22.19
C ALA A 891 -18.52 -28.76 -22.70
N GLU A 892 -18.54 -28.04 -23.83
CA GLU A 892 -19.79 -27.61 -24.49
C GLU A 892 -20.66 -28.81 -24.90
N LEU A 893 -20.08 -29.82 -25.55
CA LEU A 893 -20.82 -31.02 -25.98
C LEU A 893 -21.38 -31.83 -24.80
N LYS A 894 -20.81 -31.67 -23.60
CA LYS A 894 -21.25 -32.25 -22.32
C LYS A 894 -22.14 -31.30 -21.50
N GLY A 895 -22.49 -30.13 -22.05
CA GLY A 895 -23.42 -29.17 -21.45
C GLY A 895 -22.85 -28.30 -20.34
N LEU A 896 -21.52 -28.27 -20.16
CA LEU A 896 -20.86 -27.42 -19.18
C LEU A 896 -20.86 -25.95 -19.64
N SER A 897 -21.19 -25.03 -18.73
CA SER A 897 -21.05 -23.60 -18.97
C SER A 897 -19.59 -23.17 -18.83
N MET A 898 -19.13 -22.28 -19.71
CA MET A 898 -17.75 -21.77 -19.70
C MET A 898 -17.75 -20.24 -19.73
N GLY A 899 -16.77 -19.59 -19.12
CA GLY A 899 -16.67 -18.12 -19.12
C GLY A 899 -15.30 -17.62 -18.72
N THR A 900 -15.10 -16.30 -18.78
CA THR A 900 -13.87 -15.66 -18.25
C THR A 900 -14.15 -14.98 -16.91
N TRP A 901 -13.12 -14.85 -16.07
CA TRP A 901 -13.19 -14.07 -14.83
C TRP A 901 -11.96 -13.17 -14.68
N PRO A 902 -12.09 -11.95 -14.13
CA PRO A 902 -10.93 -11.08 -13.90
C PRO A 902 -10.09 -11.63 -12.74
N ILE A 903 -8.93 -12.18 -13.07
CA ILE A 903 -7.84 -12.51 -12.13
C ILE A 903 -6.57 -11.92 -12.71
N SER A 904 -5.88 -11.07 -11.96
CA SER A 904 -4.68 -10.38 -12.44
C SER A 904 -3.50 -11.34 -12.57
N VAL A 905 -2.94 -11.47 -13.78
CA VAL A 905 -1.77 -12.30 -14.08
C VAL A 905 -0.82 -11.61 -15.05
N VAL A 906 0.45 -12.02 -15.04
CA VAL A 906 1.41 -11.72 -16.12
C VAL A 906 1.94 -13.02 -16.73
N HIS A 907 1.88 -13.13 -18.05
CA HIS A 907 2.33 -14.27 -18.84
C HIS A 907 3.67 -13.93 -19.52
N GLU A 908 4.72 -14.71 -19.23
CA GLU A 908 6.11 -14.42 -19.69
C GLU A 908 6.42 -14.89 -21.13
N SER A 909 5.51 -15.64 -21.78
CA SER A 909 5.69 -16.11 -23.16
C SER A 909 4.58 -15.65 -24.12
N ALA A 910 4.75 -15.99 -25.40
CA ALA A 910 3.84 -15.64 -26.48
C ALA A 910 3.48 -16.90 -27.29
N GLY A 911 2.21 -17.03 -27.67
CA GLY A 911 1.65 -18.22 -28.32
C GLY A 911 2.40 -18.63 -29.60
N ALA A 912 2.93 -19.85 -29.64
CA ALA A 912 3.74 -20.36 -30.74
C ALA A 912 2.89 -20.88 -31.93
N PHE A 913 2.05 -20.00 -32.49
CA PHE A 913 1.18 -20.27 -33.64
C PHE A 913 1.96 -20.60 -34.92
N ASN A 914 1.31 -21.32 -35.85
CA ASN A 914 1.84 -21.67 -37.19
C ASN A 914 3.17 -22.45 -37.21
N THR A 915 3.65 -22.98 -36.08
CA THR A 915 4.78 -23.90 -36.02
C THR A 915 4.42 -25.27 -36.64
N PRO A 916 5.39 -26.12 -37.03
CA PRO A 916 5.08 -27.45 -37.55
C PRO A 916 4.26 -28.34 -36.58
N PRO A 917 4.56 -28.40 -35.27
CA PRO A 917 3.70 -29.10 -34.31
C PRO A 917 2.30 -28.50 -34.21
N TRP A 918 2.19 -27.17 -34.18
CA TRP A 918 0.90 -26.47 -34.16
C TRP A 918 0.04 -26.81 -35.39
N ARG A 919 0.62 -26.82 -36.60
CA ARG A 919 -0.11 -27.18 -37.84
C ARG A 919 -0.59 -28.62 -37.80
N ALA A 920 0.26 -29.55 -37.34
CA ALA A 920 -0.12 -30.95 -37.19
C ALA A 920 -1.23 -31.16 -36.14
N ALA A 921 -1.31 -30.32 -35.11
CA ALA A 921 -2.39 -30.33 -34.12
C ALA A 921 -3.69 -29.69 -34.66
N TYR A 922 -3.59 -28.56 -35.37
CA TYR A 922 -4.73 -27.92 -36.06
C TYR A 922 -5.42 -28.88 -37.03
N GLU A 923 -4.65 -29.63 -37.83
CA GLU A 923 -5.22 -30.67 -38.69
C GLU A 923 -5.90 -31.80 -37.92
N ARG A 924 -5.40 -32.21 -36.73
CA ARG A 924 -6.07 -33.21 -35.88
C ARG A 924 -7.39 -32.66 -35.35
N TYR A 925 -7.41 -31.40 -34.93
CA TYR A 925 -8.61 -30.72 -34.43
C TYR A 925 -9.69 -30.61 -35.52
N LEU A 926 -9.33 -30.21 -36.75
CA LEU A 926 -10.24 -30.21 -37.90
C LEU A 926 -10.72 -31.62 -38.28
N ARG A 927 -9.86 -32.65 -38.21
CA ARG A 927 -10.27 -34.05 -38.42
C ARG A 927 -11.23 -34.57 -37.33
N LYS A 928 -11.15 -34.05 -36.11
CA LYS A 928 -12.04 -34.45 -34.98
C LYS A 928 -13.40 -33.75 -35.03
N TYR A 929 -13.46 -32.47 -35.38
CA TYR A 929 -14.70 -31.66 -35.30
C TYR A 929 -15.29 -31.21 -36.64
N GLY A 930 -14.61 -31.43 -37.76
CA GLY A 930 -14.99 -30.90 -39.07
C GLY A 930 -14.34 -29.56 -39.41
N HIS A 931 -14.78 -28.97 -40.51
CA HIS A 931 -14.35 -27.67 -41.03
C HIS A 931 -15.25 -26.53 -40.54
#